data_AF-A0A0K1E858-F1
#
_entry.id   AF-A0A0K1E858-F1
#
_cell.length_a   1.000
_cell.length_b   1.000
_cell.length_c   1.000
_cell.angle_alpha   90.00
_cell.angle_beta   90.00
_cell.angle_gamma   90.00
#
_symmetry.space_group_name_H-M   'P 1'
#
loop_
_entity.id
_entity.type
_entity.pdbx_description
1 polymer ?
#
loop_
_entity_poly.entity_id
_entity_poly.type
_entity_poly.pdbx_seq_one_letter_code
_entity_poly.pdbx_strand_id
1 'polypeptide(L)'
;MKFGRSRRGRGVSWSHGGVLVLGLLAAACGSDPEPGPDGSGGAGAGAGGGGAQGGEGGTGGQGAGTSEYPSEPVAAPFDVYFDPPVDERYADAHRVVGAIEGPLWGWGTTELLEGFQAFRSEGYNLRTQKLRWEDTYEDASYPLRTFNGELNQHLVDAFNLHYAHGCAGTAGMSGAVDCPAPGPTRPEARFVLLHHGPDTAALACDRDRTPVLLVHGALQNGNVWLFPGGNDGAGNAYPGTVQTTGFVQALEAEGVCTFAVTFGSFHGDNFNQATHLSNAVARIREITGAPKVDVVGWSKGVVAADLYLADVATWDDWGPKHFERLAAEQARRVPRFDADVRTYVALSGPHLGLDLNWRHPYNNLLIASTEENAPIGQGPMVWSWMKAMQCVSFGYGPQNVYAVSVCEDRGATWLDYWRRIYFSNITGLDDEGRPVTDMGLGELNAEQGLAASAYEFDKYNLALWGSIDDSGKHVSAYWGQLQVAYDLRSAYPIPNRQDDPPSYDWSQLDTDETKWRDWLQLKVDYLPTPPFTGAGALLDDAGHTMCRHTAYEPEASVCEARHVSHDPLNAEEYAQGYARYRLMGGLGMAAAMEMGGNLIERLRGHGLSPALDSLYVVHGTTAGAPGTAFEIDGMDCPTCDPHGDGVLFDVSIAARDQLTQGWSEEDKATRSKQDGVPHGHLEVGVSPEVWSRILDHFAAVP
;
A
#
# COMPACT_ATOMS: atom_id res chain seq x y z
N MET A 1 -11.77 -34.03 -49.24
CA MET A 1 -13.07 -34.54 -49.73
C MET A 1 -13.94 -33.36 -50.14
N LYS A 2 -14.76 -33.54 -51.19
CA LYS A 2 -15.64 -32.53 -51.80
C LYS A 2 -16.93 -32.29 -51.00
N PHE A 3 -17.56 -31.15 -51.34
CA PHE A 3 -18.93 -30.67 -51.07
C PHE A 3 -19.11 -29.87 -49.77
N GLY A 4 -19.78 -28.71 -49.76
CA GLY A 4 -20.59 -28.03 -50.77
C GLY A 4 -21.05 -26.66 -50.27
N ARG A 5 -21.39 -25.80 -51.22
CA ARG A 5 -21.61 -24.34 -51.16
C ARG A 5 -22.90 -23.87 -50.45
N SER A 6 -22.90 -22.54 -50.20
CA SER A 6 -23.95 -21.54 -50.53
C SER A 6 -24.94 -21.20 -49.41
N ARG A 7 -25.27 -19.94 -49.08
CA ARG A 7 -25.09 -18.64 -49.78
C ARG A 7 -25.47 -17.46 -48.86
N ARG A 8 -24.81 -16.30 -49.14
CA ARG A 8 -25.28 -14.89 -49.09
C ARG A 8 -25.66 -14.31 -47.71
N GLY A 9 -25.17 -13.15 -47.29
CA GLY A 9 -24.32 -12.16 -47.93
C GLY A 9 -24.69 -10.76 -47.45
N ARG A 10 -23.68 -9.95 -47.11
CA ARG A 10 -23.49 -8.53 -47.44
C ARG A 10 -22.30 -8.04 -46.60
N GLY A 11 -21.15 -7.90 -47.27
CA GLY A 11 -20.07 -7.06 -46.76
C GLY A 11 -20.26 -5.62 -47.25
N VAL A 12 -19.50 -4.70 -46.63
CA VAL A 12 -18.66 -3.62 -47.20
C VAL A 12 -18.06 -2.93 -45.96
N SER A 13 -16.83 -3.28 -45.59
CA SER A 13 -15.59 -2.49 -45.81
C SER A 13 -15.38 -1.39 -44.76
N TRP A 14 -14.59 -1.70 -43.72
CA TRP A 14 -13.88 -0.68 -42.95
C TRP A 14 -12.48 -0.50 -43.54
N SER A 15 -12.22 0.71 -44.06
CA SER A 15 -10.93 1.16 -44.55
C SER A 15 -10.03 1.59 -43.39
N HIS A 16 -8.76 1.21 -43.49
CA HIS A 16 -7.65 1.56 -42.59
C HIS A 16 -7.39 3.07 -42.50
N GLY A 17 -6.76 3.47 -41.40
CA GLY A 17 -5.74 4.52 -41.40
C GLY A 17 -5.94 5.58 -40.32
N GLY A 18 -5.02 5.62 -39.35
CA GLY A 18 -4.96 6.72 -38.39
C GLY A 18 -4.08 6.44 -37.18
N VAL A 19 -2.77 6.25 -37.41
CA VAL A 19 -1.75 6.44 -36.36
C VAL A 19 -1.79 7.92 -35.97
N LEU A 20 -2.02 8.22 -34.69
CA LEU A 20 -1.80 9.56 -34.15
C LEU A 20 -0.77 9.50 -33.02
N VAL A 21 0.44 9.89 -33.39
CA VAL A 21 1.50 10.36 -32.52
C VAL A 21 1.10 11.73 -31.99
N LEU A 22 1.22 11.96 -30.69
CA LEU A 22 1.22 13.32 -30.11
C LEU A 22 2.43 13.44 -29.19
N GLY A 23 3.50 14.02 -29.75
CA GLY A 23 4.61 14.56 -29.02
C GLY A 23 4.43 16.06 -28.77
N LEU A 24 4.87 16.46 -27.57
CA LEU A 24 5.53 17.72 -27.18
C LEU A 24 5.57 18.86 -28.21
N LEU A 25 5.17 20.06 -27.76
CA LEU A 25 5.74 21.33 -28.20
C LEU A 25 5.66 22.36 -27.07
N ALA A 26 6.81 22.65 -26.47
CA ALA A 26 7.09 23.90 -25.76
C ALA A 26 7.49 24.98 -26.78
N ALA A 27 7.12 26.24 -26.54
CA ALA A 27 7.73 27.38 -27.19
C ALA A 27 7.75 28.60 -26.25
N ALA A 28 8.93 29.21 -26.22
CA ALA A 28 9.42 30.23 -25.29
C ALA A 28 9.13 31.67 -25.71
N CYS A 29 9.37 32.62 -24.79
CA CYS A 29 10.25 33.80 -24.92
C CYS A 29 9.74 35.03 -24.14
N GLY A 30 10.61 35.67 -23.36
CA GLY A 30 10.44 37.05 -22.88
C GLY A 30 11.20 37.37 -21.59
N SER A 31 12.18 38.27 -21.66
CA SER A 31 13.34 38.44 -20.76
C SER A 31 13.36 39.74 -19.93
N ASP A 32 14.12 39.69 -18.82
CA ASP A 32 14.89 40.77 -18.13
C ASP A 32 14.13 41.82 -17.22
N PRO A 33 14.81 42.64 -16.36
CA PRO A 33 15.35 42.27 -15.03
C PRO A 33 15.16 43.34 -13.90
N GLU A 34 15.28 42.94 -12.62
CA GLU A 34 15.72 43.70 -11.39
C GLU A 34 15.08 45.06 -10.97
N PRO A 35 15.35 45.65 -9.76
CA PRO A 35 15.81 45.13 -8.44
C PRO A 35 14.94 45.62 -7.22
N GLY A 36 15.28 45.19 -5.99
CA GLY A 36 14.60 45.47 -4.68
C GLY A 36 14.64 46.92 -4.15
N PRO A 37 14.67 47.22 -2.82
CA PRO A 37 14.64 46.39 -1.59
C PRO A 37 13.71 46.94 -0.45
N ASP A 38 13.90 46.39 0.76
CA ASP A 38 13.62 46.93 2.12
C ASP A 38 12.27 46.65 2.82
N GLY A 39 12.36 46.17 4.06
CA GLY A 39 11.23 46.14 5.00
C GLY A 39 11.39 45.27 6.25
N SER A 40 12.31 45.63 7.14
CA SER A 40 12.61 45.05 8.46
C SER A 40 11.43 44.92 9.45
N GLY A 41 11.49 43.88 10.30
CA GLY A 41 11.46 44.07 11.76
C GLY A 41 10.39 43.34 12.57
N GLY A 42 10.81 42.63 13.64
CA GLY A 42 9.94 42.33 14.78
C GLY A 42 10.27 41.07 15.57
N ALA A 43 11.16 41.19 16.55
CA ALA A 43 11.51 40.15 17.53
C ALA A 43 10.58 40.16 18.78
N GLY A 44 10.49 39.01 19.46
CA GLY A 44 10.05 38.84 20.86
C GLY A 44 9.81 37.35 21.15
N ALA A 45 10.67 36.58 21.82
CA ALA A 45 11.26 36.62 23.18
C ALA A 45 10.37 36.05 24.30
N GLY A 46 10.81 34.89 24.85
CA GLY A 46 10.67 34.44 26.25
C GLY A 46 9.52 33.45 26.54
N ALA A 47 9.60 32.49 27.47
CA ALA A 47 10.66 32.02 28.37
C ALA A 47 10.17 30.79 29.18
N GLY A 48 11.10 29.92 29.61
CA GLY A 48 11.05 29.10 30.85
C GLY A 48 10.25 27.78 30.80
N GLY A 49 10.67 26.66 31.40
CA GLY A 49 11.79 26.34 32.28
C GLY A 49 11.43 25.16 33.22
N GLY A 50 12.39 24.25 33.48
CA GLY A 50 12.37 23.23 34.55
C GLY A 50 12.19 21.79 34.04
N GLY A 51 12.99 20.77 34.36
CA GLY A 51 14.11 20.63 35.29
C GLY A 51 13.96 19.35 36.12
N ALA A 52 14.95 18.45 36.01
CA ALA A 52 15.49 17.50 37.00
C ALA A 52 15.28 15.96 36.86
N GLN A 53 16.43 15.29 36.67
CA GLN A 53 16.98 14.10 37.36
C GLN A 53 16.24 12.76 37.24
N GLY A 54 16.87 11.60 37.01
CA GLY A 54 18.26 11.15 37.11
C GLY A 54 18.27 9.77 37.78
N GLY A 55 18.88 8.76 37.16
CA GLY A 55 18.99 7.40 37.73
C GLY A 55 19.86 6.45 36.90
N GLU A 56 21.11 6.28 37.35
CA GLU A 56 22.09 5.24 36.99
C GLU A 56 21.48 3.83 37.20
N GLY A 57 21.77 2.75 36.47
CA GLY A 57 23.05 2.21 36.01
C GLY A 57 23.11 0.74 36.47
N GLY A 58 23.21 -0.22 35.55
CA GLY A 58 23.21 -1.65 35.87
C GLY A 58 23.84 -2.48 34.76
N THR A 59 24.93 -3.16 35.10
CA THR A 59 25.94 -3.79 34.25
C THR A 59 25.51 -5.11 33.61
N GLY A 60 26.19 -5.46 32.51
CA GLY A 60 25.86 -6.58 31.63
C GLY A 60 26.08 -7.98 32.19
N GLY A 61 25.57 -8.94 31.42
CA GLY A 61 25.77 -10.37 31.60
C GLY A 61 25.54 -11.09 30.28
N GLN A 62 26.58 -11.74 29.77
CA GLN A 62 26.54 -12.65 28.63
C GLN A 62 25.63 -13.85 28.92
N GLY A 63 24.90 -14.32 27.91
CA GLY A 63 24.24 -15.62 27.98
C GLY A 63 23.54 -15.98 26.67
N ALA A 64 24.14 -16.91 25.93
CA ALA A 64 23.44 -17.67 24.90
C ALA A 64 22.21 -18.31 25.54
N GLY A 65 21.02 -17.77 25.24
CA GLY A 65 19.75 -18.26 25.74
C GLY A 65 18.98 -18.89 24.59
N THR A 66 18.83 -20.22 24.64
CA THR A 66 17.66 -20.86 24.04
C THR A 66 16.43 -20.20 24.67
N SER A 67 15.80 -19.26 23.96
CA SER A 67 14.62 -18.55 24.44
C SER A 67 13.48 -19.57 24.58
N GLU A 68 13.30 -20.12 25.78
CA GLU A 68 11.98 -20.55 26.20
C GLU A 68 11.14 -19.27 26.23
N TYR A 69 10.14 -19.18 25.35
CA TYR A 69 9.14 -18.13 25.37
C TYR A 69 8.73 -17.87 26.83
N PRO A 70 8.79 -16.62 27.32
CA PRO A 70 8.38 -16.32 28.67
C PRO A 70 6.94 -16.83 28.86
N SER A 71 6.74 -17.68 29.85
CA SER A 71 5.44 -18.23 30.21
C SER A 71 4.47 -17.07 30.56
N GLU A 72 3.57 -16.83 29.61
CA GLU A 72 2.42 -15.92 29.49
C GLU A 72 2.27 -14.70 30.43
N PRO A 73 2.03 -13.53 29.81
CA PRO A 73 1.20 -12.50 30.40
C PRO A 73 0.14 -12.00 29.39
N VAL A 74 -0.92 -12.79 29.17
CA VAL A 74 -2.37 -12.46 29.14
C VAL A 74 -3.08 -13.72 28.63
N ALA A 75 -3.72 -14.47 29.54
CA ALA A 75 -4.59 -15.57 29.15
C ALA A 75 -5.69 -15.04 28.21
N ALA A 76 -6.09 -15.86 27.21
CA ALA A 76 -7.30 -15.74 26.39
C ALA A 76 -8.21 -14.56 26.77
N PRO A 77 -8.34 -13.58 25.85
CA PRO A 77 -9.03 -13.91 24.60
C PRO A 77 -8.23 -13.68 23.30
N PHE A 78 -6.93 -13.35 23.32
CA PHE A 78 -6.22 -12.96 22.08
C PHE A 78 -5.58 -14.09 21.27
N ASP A 79 -5.36 -15.28 21.85
CA ASP A 79 -4.79 -16.43 21.11
C ASP A 79 -5.67 -16.87 19.94
N VAL A 80 -6.98 -16.58 19.99
CA VAL A 80 -7.93 -16.87 18.90
C VAL A 80 -7.63 -16.11 17.60
N TYR A 81 -6.81 -15.05 17.67
CA TYR A 81 -6.39 -14.29 16.50
C TYR A 81 -5.15 -14.88 15.83
N PHE A 82 -4.45 -15.82 16.47
CA PHE A 82 -3.24 -16.44 15.93
C PHE A 82 -3.54 -17.83 15.37
N ASP A 83 -2.81 -18.18 14.32
CA ASP A 83 -2.93 -19.47 13.66
C ASP A 83 -2.33 -20.56 14.54
N PRO A 84 -2.92 -21.77 14.60
CA PRO A 84 -2.35 -22.87 15.36
C PRO A 84 -0.89 -23.15 15.00
N PRO A 85 -0.06 -23.57 15.97
CA PRO A 85 1.34 -23.88 15.70
C PRO A 85 1.45 -25.04 14.70
N VAL A 86 2.44 -24.95 13.81
CA VAL A 86 2.72 -25.97 12.77
C VAL A 86 3.07 -27.32 13.41
N ASP A 87 3.91 -27.33 14.45
CA ASP A 87 4.42 -28.55 15.11
C ASP A 87 4.11 -28.55 16.63
N GLU A 88 2.83 -28.53 17.00
CA GLU A 88 2.29 -28.57 18.37
C GLU A 88 2.63 -27.37 19.29
N ARG A 89 3.69 -26.62 18.98
CA ARG A 89 4.13 -25.40 19.69
C ARG A 89 4.74 -24.37 18.73
N TYR A 90 4.68 -23.10 19.10
CA TYR A 90 5.39 -22.04 18.39
C TYR A 90 6.91 -22.14 18.64
N ALA A 91 7.70 -21.73 17.67
CA ALA A 91 9.16 -21.68 17.74
C ALA A 91 9.73 -20.56 16.88
N ASP A 92 10.81 -19.92 17.36
CA ASP A 92 11.62 -18.97 16.58
C ASP A 92 12.52 -19.76 15.61
N ALA A 93 11.88 -20.39 14.63
CA ALA A 93 12.50 -21.23 13.64
C ALA A 93 11.68 -21.21 12.34
N HIS A 94 12.32 -21.67 11.28
CA HIS A 94 11.68 -21.86 9.98
C HIS A 94 12.16 -23.16 9.34
N ARG A 95 11.47 -23.58 8.28
CA ARG A 95 11.96 -24.61 7.36
C ARG A 95 11.84 -24.15 5.92
N VAL A 96 12.67 -24.74 5.06
CA VAL A 96 12.48 -24.69 3.61
C VAL A 96 11.47 -25.78 3.22
N VAL A 97 10.31 -25.38 2.71
CA VAL A 97 9.29 -26.32 2.20
C VAL A 97 9.77 -26.96 0.90
N GLY A 98 10.39 -26.15 0.05
CA GLY A 98 10.95 -26.56 -1.23
C GLY A 98 11.54 -25.37 -1.97
N ALA A 99 12.05 -25.62 -3.18
CA ALA A 99 12.57 -24.60 -4.06
C ALA A 99 12.19 -24.88 -5.51
N ILE A 100 12.07 -23.82 -6.31
CA ILE A 100 11.92 -23.90 -7.76
C ILE A 100 12.98 -23.04 -8.46
N GLU A 101 13.41 -23.47 -9.65
CA GLU A 101 14.25 -22.66 -10.52
C GLU A 101 13.39 -21.70 -11.34
N GLY A 102 13.88 -20.47 -11.50
CA GLY A 102 13.19 -19.48 -12.33
C GLY A 102 13.64 -19.54 -13.79
N PRO A 103 13.05 -18.70 -14.65
CA PRO A 103 13.49 -18.59 -16.03
C PRO A 103 14.92 -18.02 -16.09
N LEU A 104 15.67 -18.38 -17.16
CA LEU A 104 17.08 -17.96 -17.34
C LEU A 104 17.31 -16.44 -17.31
N TRP A 105 16.27 -15.65 -17.56
CA TRP A 105 16.30 -14.19 -17.58
C TRP A 105 15.83 -13.55 -16.26
N GLY A 106 15.46 -14.35 -15.26
CA GLY A 106 14.84 -13.92 -14.01
C GLY A 106 15.62 -14.36 -12.76
N TRP A 107 14.87 -14.73 -11.72
CA TRP A 107 15.43 -15.33 -10.51
C TRP A 107 16.10 -16.66 -10.82
N GLY A 108 17.28 -16.93 -10.24
CA GLY A 108 17.93 -18.23 -10.40
C GLY A 108 17.20 -19.33 -9.64
N THR A 109 16.88 -19.06 -8.37
CA THR A 109 16.13 -19.98 -7.51
C THR A 109 15.19 -19.20 -6.60
N THR A 110 14.08 -19.82 -6.21
CA THR A 110 13.18 -19.28 -5.19
C THR A 110 12.79 -20.39 -4.22
N GLU A 111 13.09 -20.17 -2.94
CA GLU A 111 12.71 -21.04 -1.83
C GLU A 111 11.38 -20.59 -1.23
N LEU A 112 10.51 -21.54 -0.89
CA LEU A 112 9.35 -21.30 -0.04
C LEU A 112 9.75 -21.56 1.41
N LEU A 113 9.77 -20.53 2.23
CA LEU A 113 10.02 -20.63 3.66
C LEU A 113 8.70 -20.69 4.43
N GLU A 114 8.66 -21.55 5.45
CA GLU A 114 7.56 -21.65 6.40
C GLU A 114 8.08 -21.34 7.80
N GLY A 115 7.52 -20.31 8.43
CA GLY A 115 7.83 -19.95 9.81
C GLY A 115 7.02 -20.79 10.82
N PHE A 116 7.63 -21.07 11.98
CA PHE A 116 6.98 -21.77 13.09
C PHE A 116 6.55 -20.83 14.22
N GLN A 117 6.71 -19.52 14.01
CA GLN A 117 6.23 -18.49 14.93
C GLN A 117 4.70 -18.39 14.92
N ALA A 118 4.15 -17.63 15.85
CA ALA A 118 2.73 -17.35 15.90
C ALA A 118 2.36 -16.24 14.89
N PHE A 119 1.83 -16.65 13.74
CA PHE A 119 1.32 -15.74 12.72
C PHE A 119 -0.16 -15.44 12.94
N ARG A 120 -0.59 -14.26 12.54
CA ARG A 120 -2.01 -13.94 12.40
C ARG A 120 -2.40 -14.08 10.95
N SER A 121 -3.29 -15.01 10.62
CA SER A 121 -3.85 -15.09 9.27
C SER A 121 -4.43 -13.75 8.84
N GLU A 122 -3.97 -13.29 7.69
CA GLU A 122 -4.43 -12.06 7.07
C GLU A 122 -5.84 -12.29 6.50
N GLY A 123 -6.63 -11.22 6.43
CA GLY A 123 -7.84 -11.29 5.62
C GLY A 123 -7.46 -11.41 4.14
N TYR A 124 -8.33 -12.02 3.36
CA TYR A 124 -8.18 -12.06 1.92
C TYR A 124 -9.41 -11.44 1.29
N ASN A 125 -9.21 -10.74 0.18
CA ASN A 125 -10.27 -10.30 -0.69
C ASN A 125 -9.83 -10.58 -2.13
N LEU A 126 -10.72 -10.45 -3.12
CA LEU A 126 -10.36 -10.81 -4.51
C LEU A 126 -9.19 -9.96 -5.06
N ARG A 127 -9.01 -8.76 -4.52
CA ARG A 127 -8.09 -7.71 -4.97
C ARG A 127 -6.68 -7.86 -4.42
N THR A 128 -6.51 -8.56 -3.30
CA THR A 128 -5.18 -8.79 -2.71
C THR A 128 -4.59 -10.14 -3.10
N GLN A 129 -5.29 -10.94 -3.91
CA GLN A 129 -4.81 -12.24 -4.36
C GLN A 129 -3.59 -12.09 -5.26
N LYS A 130 -2.64 -13.03 -5.14
CA LYS A 130 -1.62 -13.22 -6.16
C LYS A 130 -2.32 -13.79 -7.40
N LEU A 131 -2.26 -13.07 -8.51
CA LEU A 131 -3.01 -13.40 -9.71
C LEU A 131 -2.45 -14.65 -10.38
N ARG A 132 -3.34 -15.52 -10.87
CA ARG A 132 -2.98 -16.58 -11.81
C ARG A 132 -2.57 -15.97 -13.14
N TRP A 133 -1.83 -16.71 -13.95
CA TRP A 133 -1.47 -16.28 -15.31
C TRP A 133 -2.67 -15.88 -16.17
N GLU A 134 -3.83 -16.51 -16.00
CA GLU A 134 -5.07 -16.18 -16.74
C GLU A 134 -5.93 -15.09 -16.09
N ASP A 135 -5.73 -14.77 -14.82
CA ASP A 135 -6.55 -13.77 -14.08
C ASP A 135 -6.07 -12.35 -14.29
N THR A 136 -4.96 -12.20 -14.98
CA THR A 136 -4.41 -10.89 -15.32
C THR A 136 -5.31 -10.21 -16.34
N TYR A 137 -5.83 -9.02 -15.99
CA TYR A 137 -6.59 -8.15 -16.88
C TYR A 137 -5.93 -8.04 -18.26
N GLU A 138 -6.71 -8.31 -19.32
CA GLU A 138 -6.28 -8.22 -20.70
C GLU A 138 -7.14 -7.16 -21.42
N ASP A 139 -6.63 -5.93 -21.44
CA ASP A 139 -7.08 -4.90 -22.37
C ASP A 139 -5.87 -4.28 -23.07
N ALA A 140 -6.10 -3.67 -24.23
CA ALA A 140 -5.06 -2.99 -25.00
C ALA A 140 -4.29 -1.91 -24.21
N SER A 141 -4.89 -1.37 -23.14
CA SER A 141 -4.29 -0.37 -22.25
C SER A 141 -3.42 -0.93 -21.14
N TYR A 142 -3.67 -2.16 -20.66
CA TYR A 142 -2.95 -2.73 -19.52
C TYR A 142 -2.93 -4.27 -19.56
N PRO A 143 -2.10 -4.89 -20.43
CA PRO A 143 -2.05 -6.34 -20.58
C PRO A 143 -1.24 -6.96 -19.44
N LEU A 144 -1.87 -7.15 -18.26
CA LEU A 144 -1.19 -7.67 -17.06
C LEU A 144 -0.53 -9.03 -17.30
N ARG A 145 -1.04 -9.84 -18.24
CA ARG A 145 -0.43 -11.10 -18.67
C ARG A 145 0.99 -10.90 -19.20
N THR A 146 1.21 -9.75 -19.83
CA THR A 146 2.50 -9.30 -20.34
C THR A 146 3.34 -8.70 -19.21
N PHE A 147 2.76 -8.22 -18.10
CA PHE A 147 3.48 -7.55 -17.02
C PHE A 147 4.12 -8.53 -16.07
N ASN A 148 5.43 -8.71 -16.22
CA ASN A 148 6.24 -9.69 -15.50
C ASN A 148 5.75 -11.15 -15.70
N GLY A 149 4.99 -11.43 -16.77
CA GLY A 149 4.29 -12.69 -17.05
C GLY A 149 4.83 -13.93 -16.32
N GLU A 150 5.91 -14.55 -16.85
CA GLU A 150 6.42 -15.82 -16.29
C GLU A 150 6.95 -15.65 -14.86
N LEU A 151 7.43 -14.45 -14.50
CA LEU A 151 7.87 -14.16 -13.14
C LEU A 151 6.71 -14.07 -12.15
N ASN A 152 5.56 -13.54 -12.54
CA ASN A 152 4.37 -13.53 -11.67
C ASN A 152 3.87 -14.97 -11.45
N GLN A 153 3.83 -15.77 -12.52
CA GLN A 153 3.50 -17.18 -12.42
C GLN A 153 4.50 -17.93 -11.52
N HIS A 154 5.80 -17.62 -11.64
CA HIS A 154 6.84 -18.18 -10.78
C HIS A 154 6.58 -17.94 -9.28
N LEU A 155 6.04 -16.78 -8.90
CA LEU A 155 5.65 -16.51 -7.51
C LEU A 155 4.52 -17.45 -7.05
N VAL A 156 3.49 -17.60 -7.89
CA VAL A 156 2.35 -18.49 -7.61
C VAL A 156 2.82 -19.94 -7.51
N ASP A 157 3.66 -20.38 -8.44
CA ASP A 157 4.25 -21.74 -8.44
C ASP A 157 5.11 -21.99 -7.20
N ALA A 158 5.88 -20.99 -6.75
CA ALA A 158 6.69 -21.09 -5.55
C ALA A 158 5.82 -21.25 -4.29
N PHE A 159 4.76 -20.45 -4.13
CA PHE A 159 3.81 -20.66 -3.03
C PHE A 159 3.09 -22.02 -3.16
N ASN A 160 2.85 -22.48 -4.37
CA ASN A 160 2.18 -23.76 -4.63
C ASN A 160 3.00 -25.00 -4.21
N LEU A 161 4.28 -24.84 -3.88
CA LEU A 161 5.09 -25.93 -3.31
C LEU A 161 4.45 -26.53 -2.04
N HIS A 162 3.79 -25.72 -1.22
CA HIS A 162 3.04 -26.20 -0.06
C HIS A 162 1.66 -26.75 -0.45
N TYR A 163 0.91 -25.98 -1.22
CA TYR A 163 -0.50 -26.27 -1.50
C TYR A 163 -0.71 -27.46 -2.44
N ALA A 164 0.25 -27.71 -3.35
CA ALA A 164 0.13 -28.67 -4.44
C ALA A 164 -1.21 -28.57 -5.20
N HIS A 165 -1.75 -27.35 -5.30
CA HIS A 165 -3.08 -27.09 -5.81
C HIS A 165 -3.03 -26.91 -7.33
N GLY A 166 -4.05 -27.41 -8.03
CA GLY A 166 -4.23 -27.15 -9.46
C GLY A 166 -4.60 -25.69 -9.79
N CYS A 167 -4.70 -24.83 -8.77
CA CYS A 167 -5.09 -23.42 -8.88
C CYS A 167 -3.94 -22.54 -9.39
N ALA A 168 -2.70 -22.96 -9.19
CA ALA A 168 -1.56 -22.20 -9.69
C ALA A 168 -1.61 -22.04 -11.21
N GLY A 169 -2.25 -22.95 -11.94
CA GLY A 169 -2.18 -22.96 -13.40
C GLY A 169 -0.78 -23.33 -13.88
N THR A 170 -0.47 -22.98 -15.13
CA THR A 170 0.89 -23.06 -15.69
C THR A 170 1.02 -21.92 -16.69
N ALA A 171 2.17 -21.26 -16.75
CA ALA A 171 2.39 -20.15 -17.68
C ALA A 171 1.98 -20.55 -19.11
N GLY A 172 1.09 -19.76 -19.73
CA GLY A 172 0.59 -20.01 -21.08
C GLY A 172 -0.63 -20.94 -21.18
N MET A 173 -1.13 -21.52 -20.07
CA MET A 173 -2.43 -22.20 -20.02
C MET A 173 -3.59 -21.23 -19.76
N SER A 174 -4.80 -21.63 -20.16
CA SER A 174 -6.04 -20.89 -19.90
C SER A 174 -7.07 -21.78 -19.21
N GLY A 175 -7.77 -21.28 -18.19
CA GLY A 175 -8.94 -21.93 -17.60
C GLY A 175 -8.68 -22.64 -16.28
N ALA A 176 -7.82 -22.08 -15.42
CA ALA A 176 -7.68 -22.53 -14.05
C ALA A 176 -9.01 -22.46 -13.29
N VAL A 177 -9.16 -23.39 -12.34
CA VAL A 177 -10.35 -23.51 -11.48
C VAL A 177 -10.32 -22.38 -10.45
N ASP A 178 -11.44 -21.67 -10.26
CA ASP A 178 -11.59 -20.69 -9.16
C ASP A 178 -11.20 -21.32 -7.82
N CYS A 179 -10.57 -20.53 -6.95
CA CYS A 179 -9.92 -21.02 -5.73
C CYS A 179 -10.74 -20.67 -4.48
N PRO A 180 -11.65 -21.55 -4.02
CA PRO A 180 -12.47 -21.29 -2.84
C PRO A 180 -11.75 -21.52 -1.51
N ALA A 181 -10.60 -22.22 -1.50
CA ALA A 181 -9.75 -22.44 -0.32
C ALA A 181 -8.52 -21.51 -0.38
N PRO A 182 -7.78 -21.30 0.73
CA PRO A 182 -6.46 -20.67 0.70
C PRO A 182 -5.55 -21.48 -0.24
N GLY A 183 -5.41 -20.99 -1.47
CA GLY A 183 -4.55 -21.57 -2.49
C GLY A 183 -3.25 -20.77 -2.62
N PRO A 184 -2.38 -21.09 -3.59
CA PRO A 184 -1.15 -20.33 -3.82
C PRO A 184 -1.39 -18.85 -4.18
N THR A 185 -2.61 -18.50 -4.59
CA THR A 185 -3.07 -17.13 -4.84
C THR A 185 -3.45 -16.37 -3.57
N ARG A 186 -3.67 -17.09 -2.46
CA ARG A 186 -4.01 -16.58 -1.13
C ARG A 186 -3.14 -17.29 -0.09
N PRO A 187 -1.81 -17.14 -0.19
CA PRO A 187 -0.90 -17.87 0.67
C PRO A 187 -1.09 -17.45 2.13
N GLU A 188 -1.07 -18.43 3.02
CA GLU A 188 -1.18 -18.27 4.47
C GLU A 188 -0.06 -17.37 4.99
N ALA A 189 -0.35 -16.64 6.07
CA ALA A 189 0.56 -15.67 6.66
C ALA A 189 1.91 -16.26 7.09
N ARG A 190 2.02 -17.57 7.32
CA ARG A 190 3.27 -18.26 7.71
C ARG A 190 4.26 -18.49 6.57
N PHE A 191 3.90 -18.17 5.33
CA PHE A 191 4.75 -18.40 4.16
C PHE A 191 5.36 -17.11 3.60
N VAL A 192 6.63 -17.20 3.22
CA VAL A 192 7.36 -16.15 2.49
C VAL A 192 8.24 -16.79 1.43
N LEU A 193 8.39 -16.13 0.29
CA LEU A 193 9.35 -16.55 -0.73
C LEU A 193 10.69 -15.87 -0.49
N LEU A 194 11.77 -16.64 -0.56
CA LEU A 194 13.15 -16.14 -0.60
C LEU A 194 13.71 -16.36 -2.01
N HIS A 195 13.90 -15.26 -2.74
CA HIS A 195 14.48 -15.26 -4.07
C HIS A 195 15.99 -15.13 -4.00
N HIS A 196 16.68 -15.90 -4.85
CA HIS A 196 18.12 -15.82 -5.03
C HIS A 196 18.37 -15.20 -6.40
N GLY A 197 19.23 -14.16 -6.46
CA GLY A 197 19.71 -13.65 -7.74
C GLY A 197 20.40 -14.76 -8.57
N PRO A 198 20.43 -14.65 -9.90
CA PRO A 198 20.97 -15.70 -10.77
C PRO A 198 22.41 -16.11 -10.43
N ASP A 199 23.31 -15.17 -10.16
CA ASP A 199 24.69 -15.50 -9.78
C ASP A 199 24.76 -16.09 -8.37
N THR A 200 23.91 -15.61 -7.47
CA THR A 200 23.78 -16.11 -6.09
C THR A 200 23.30 -17.57 -6.07
N ALA A 201 22.30 -17.91 -6.88
CA ALA A 201 21.80 -19.27 -7.03
C ALA A 201 22.87 -20.22 -7.61
N ALA A 202 23.70 -19.72 -8.52
CA ALA A 202 24.83 -20.45 -9.08
C ALA A 202 26.05 -20.52 -8.12
N LEU A 203 25.97 -19.92 -6.93
CA LEU A 203 27.07 -19.74 -5.99
C LEU A 203 28.30 -19.05 -6.62
N ALA A 204 28.04 -18.14 -7.56
CA ALA A 204 29.04 -17.35 -8.28
C ALA A 204 29.32 -15.98 -7.64
N CYS A 205 28.63 -15.63 -6.55
CA CYS A 205 28.90 -14.44 -5.75
C CYS A 205 30.10 -14.61 -4.80
N ASP A 206 30.66 -13.48 -4.34
CA ASP A 206 31.70 -13.44 -3.32
C ASP A 206 31.10 -13.62 -1.92
N ARG A 207 31.39 -14.78 -1.32
CA ARG A 207 30.89 -15.15 0.01
C ARG A 207 31.67 -14.52 1.17
N ASP A 208 32.79 -13.84 0.88
CA ASP A 208 33.51 -13.03 1.87
C ASP A 208 32.88 -11.64 2.03
N ARG A 209 31.98 -11.23 1.10
CA ARG A 209 31.17 -10.02 1.24
C ARG A 209 29.89 -10.30 2.02
N THR A 210 29.41 -9.29 2.75
CA THR A 210 28.10 -9.35 3.41
C THR A 210 26.99 -9.49 2.36
N PRO A 211 26.12 -10.50 2.45
CA PRO A 211 25.00 -10.67 1.54
C PRO A 211 23.94 -9.58 1.77
N VAL A 212 23.18 -9.28 0.72
CA VAL A 212 22.11 -8.26 0.75
C VAL A 212 20.74 -8.91 0.64
N LEU A 213 19.81 -8.48 1.49
CA LEU A 213 18.39 -8.82 1.43
C LEU A 213 17.55 -7.58 1.05
N LEU A 214 16.79 -7.70 -0.02
CA LEU A 214 15.89 -6.67 -0.54
C LEU A 214 14.44 -6.92 -0.13
N VAL A 215 13.77 -5.90 0.44
CA VAL A 215 12.41 -5.98 0.98
C VAL A 215 11.50 -4.96 0.27
N HIS A 216 10.51 -5.48 -0.49
CA HIS A 216 9.64 -4.67 -1.35
C HIS A 216 8.57 -3.87 -0.58
N GLY A 217 7.98 -2.88 -1.25
CA GLY A 217 6.88 -2.05 -0.73
C GLY A 217 5.48 -2.64 -0.92
N ALA A 218 4.47 -1.81 -0.64
CA ALA A 218 3.07 -2.16 -0.87
C ALA A 218 2.77 -2.34 -2.37
N LEU A 219 1.80 -3.20 -2.72
CA LEU A 219 1.44 -3.51 -4.12
C LEU A 219 2.57 -4.05 -5.00
N GLN A 220 3.69 -4.42 -4.38
CA GLN A 220 4.87 -4.93 -5.06
C GLN A 220 5.16 -6.37 -4.62
N ASN A 221 6.14 -6.97 -5.27
CA ASN A 221 6.76 -8.22 -4.90
C ASN A 221 8.25 -8.15 -5.25
N GLY A 222 9.00 -9.22 -5.01
CA GLY A 222 10.42 -9.27 -5.28
C GLY A 222 10.81 -8.86 -6.71
N ASN A 223 9.95 -9.09 -7.71
CA ASN A 223 10.27 -8.83 -9.13
C ASN A 223 10.61 -7.37 -9.42
N VAL A 224 10.17 -6.43 -8.58
CA VAL A 224 10.52 -5.00 -8.72
C VAL A 224 12.03 -4.76 -8.62
N TRP A 225 12.76 -5.65 -7.92
CA TRP A 225 14.21 -5.57 -7.77
C TRP A 225 14.99 -6.12 -8.97
N LEU A 226 14.34 -6.88 -9.86
CA LEU A 226 14.91 -7.34 -11.13
C LEU A 226 14.56 -6.41 -12.29
N PHE A 227 13.29 -5.96 -12.33
CA PHE A 227 12.70 -5.22 -13.44
C PHE A 227 11.80 -4.10 -12.91
N PRO A 228 12.39 -3.01 -12.40
CA PRO A 228 11.62 -1.95 -11.75
C PRO A 228 10.62 -1.24 -12.68
N GLY A 229 10.96 -1.07 -13.96
CA GLY A 229 10.04 -0.53 -14.97
C GLY A 229 9.07 -1.56 -15.56
N GLY A 230 9.06 -2.79 -15.03
CA GLY A 230 8.32 -3.92 -15.58
C GLY A 230 9.01 -4.57 -16.78
N ASN A 231 8.54 -5.76 -17.12
CA ASN A 231 9.04 -6.59 -18.21
C ASN A 231 7.87 -7.16 -19.03
N ASP A 232 8.09 -7.42 -20.33
CA ASP A 232 7.09 -7.98 -21.25
C ASP A 232 6.76 -9.48 -21.03
N GLY A 233 7.33 -10.09 -19.99
CA GLY A 233 7.15 -11.49 -19.66
C GLY A 233 8.05 -12.43 -20.44
N ALA A 234 8.94 -11.90 -21.30
CA ALA A 234 9.95 -12.65 -22.06
C ALA A 234 11.38 -12.13 -21.84
N GLY A 235 11.58 -11.28 -20.83
CA GLY A 235 12.89 -10.72 -20.50
C GLY A 235 13.19 -9.37 -21.16
N ASN A 236 12.25 -8.77 -21.91
CA ASN A 236 12.46 -7.42 -22.47
C ASN A 236 11.76 -6.34 -21.63
N ALA A 237 12.42 -5.19 -21.51
CA ALA A 237 11.80 -4.01 -20.90
C ALA A 237 10.65 -3.47 -21.78
N TYR A 238 9.70 -2.80 -21.14
CA TYR A 238 8.59 -2.20 -21.86
C TYR A 238 8.98 -1.03 -22.76
N PRO A 239 8.25 -0.81 -23.88
CA PRO A 239 8.43 0.37 -24.71
C PRO A 239 8.38 1.66 -23.86
N GLY A 240 9.40 2.51 -23.99
CA GLY A 240 9.50 3.77 -23.25
C GLY A 240 10.16 3.65 -21.87
N THR A 241 10.44 2.44 -21.39
CA THR A 241 11.18 2.25 -20.13
C THR A 241 12.68 2.46 -20.36
N VAL A 242 13.28 3.38 -19.61
CA VAL A 242 14.73 3.67 -19.69
C VAL A 242 15.54 2.68 -18.85
N GLN A 243 14.99 2.24 -17.71
CA GLN A 243 15.66 1.33 -16.79
C GLN A 243 15.28 -0.13 -17.07
N THR A 244 16.19 -0.88 -17.69
CA THR A 244 15.91 -2.25 -18.16
C THR A 244 16.36 -3.36 -17.18
N THR A 245 17.12 -3.00 -16.15
CA THR A 245 17.60 -3.92 -15.09
C THR A 245 17.37 -3.29 -13.72
N GLY A 246 17.33 -4.09 -12.66
CA GLY A 246 17.09 -3.66 -11.29
C GLY A 246 18.32 -3.71 -10.39
N PHE A 247 18.09 -3.52 -9.09
CA PHE A 247 19.15 -3.47 -8.10
C PHE A 247 19.82 -4.84 -7.90
N VAL A 248 19.12 -5.94 -8.15
CA VAL A 248 19.71 -7.30 -8.10
C VAL A 248 20.89 -7.41 -9.04
N GLN A 249 20.72 -7.00 -10.30
CA GLN A 249 21.77 -7.08 -11.30
C GLN A 249 22.94 -6.14 -10.96
N ALA A 250 22.67 -4.98 -10.37
CA ALA A 250 23.73 -4.06 -9.93
C ALA A 250 24.54 -4.63 -8.76
N LEU A 251 23.90 -5.30 -7.81
CA LEU A 251 24.59 -5.97 -6.69
C LEU A 251 25.40 -7.18 -7.15
N GLU A 252 24.85 -8.03 -8.03
CA GLU A 252 25.57 -9.19 -8.55
C GLU A 252 26.72 -8.81 -9.49
N ALA A 253 26.61 -7.69 -10.22
CA ALA A 253 27.74 -7.14 -10.99
C ALA A 253 28.93 -6.75 -10.10
N GLU A 254 28.68 -6.40 -8.84
CA GLU A 254 29.69 -6.16 -7.81
C GLU A 254 30.12 -7.46 -7.10
N GLY A 255 29.55 -8.61 -7.45
CA GLY A 255 29.80 -9.90 -6.83
C GLY A 255 29.12 -10.08 -5.47
N VAL A 256 28.12 -9.27 -5.11
CA VAL A 256 27.40 -9.40 -3.84
C VAL A 256 26.36 -10.53 -3.93
N CYS A 257 26.37 -11.45 -2.96
CA CYS A 257 25.31 -12.44 -2.84
C CYS A 257 23.98 -11.73 -2.51
N THR A 258 23.00 -11.86 -3.40
CA THR A 258 21.80 -11.02 -3.41
C THR A 258 20.53 -11.85 -3.29
N PHE A 259 19.70 -11.44 -2.34
CA PHE A 259 18.43 -12.07 -2.02
C PHE A 259 17.31 -11.05 -2.00
N ALA A 260 16.08 -11.49 -2.24
CA ALA A 260 14.89 -10.67 -2.06
C ALA A 260 13.77 -11.51 -1.47
N VAL A 261 12.85 -10.89 -0.72
CA VAL A 261 11.64 -11.57 -0.25
C VAL A 261 10.43 -11.22 -1.12
N THR A 262 9.45 -12.12 -1.17
CA THR A 262 8.06 -11.79 -1.56
C THR A 262 7.11 -12.25 -0.47
N PHE A 263 6.35 -11.31 0.08
CA PHE A 263 5.30 -11.60 1.06
C PHE A 263 4.03 -12.14 0.41
N GLY A 264 3.32 -12.99 1.15
CA GLY A 264 2.08 -13.64 0.72
C GLY A 264 0.95 -12.66 0.37
N SER A 265 0.84 -11.53 1.07
CA SER A 265 -0.07 -10.44 0.74
C SER A 265 0.67 -9.14 0.41
N PHE A 266 0.14 -8.40 -0.56
CA PHE A 266 0.64 -7.07 -0.95
C PHE A 266 0.49 -6.01 0.15
N HIS A 267 -0.51 -6.18 1.02
CA HIS A 267 -0.82 -5.27 2.11
C HIS A 267 -0.82 -5.98 3.47
N GLY A 268 -0.09 -7.08 3.54
CA GLY A 268 -0.01 -7.94 4.72
C GLY A 268 0.45 -7.24 5.99
N ASP A 269 0.22 -7.90 7.11
CA ASP A 269 0.52 -7.45 8.47
C ASP A 269 2.02 -7.22 8.65
N ASN A 270 2.44 -6.02 9.07
CA ASN A 270 3.85 -5.70 9.22
C ASN A 270 4.54 -6.53 10.31
N PHE A 271 3.82 -7.02 11.34
CA PHE A 271 4.41 -7.92 12.35
C PHE A 271 4.74 -9.29 11.75
N ASN A 272 3.83 -9.87 10.95
CA ASN A 272 4.10 -11.10 10.21
C ASN A 272 5.28 -10.92 9.26
N GLN A 273 5.34 -9.78 8.56
CA GLN A 273 6.43 -9.47 7.63
C GLN A 273 7.78 -9.27 8.36
N ALA A 274 7.79 -8.71 9.56
CA ALA A 274 8.98 -8.61 10.40
C ALA A 274 9.48 -9.99 10.85
N THR A 275 8.57 -10.90 11.21
CA THR A 275 8.91 -12.31 11.48
C THR A 275 9.53 -12.98 10.26
N HIS A 276 8.98 -12.75 9.07
CA HIS A 276 9.55 -13.26 7.83
C HIS A 276 10.93 -12.68 7.50
N LEU A 277 11.16 -11.43 7.86
CA LEU A 277 12.48 -10.83 7.71
C LEU A 277 13.52 -11.55 8.58
N SER A 278 13.20 -11.84 9.85
CA SER A 278 14.07 -12.64 10.72
C SER A 278 14.35 -14.03 10.13
N ASN A 279 13.32 -14.72 9.64
CA ASN A 279 13.46 -16.03 8.99
C ASN A 279 14.36 -15.97 7.74
N ALA A 280 14.18 -14.96 6.89
CA ALA A 280 14.99 -14.76 5.69
C ALA A 280 16.45 -14.45 6.03
N VAL A 281 16.71 -13.58 7.02
CA VAL A 281 18.06 -13.26 7.48
C VAL A 281 18.76 -14.52 8.02
N ALA A 282 18.08 -15.30 8.86
CA ALA A 282 18.61 -16.57 9.35
C ALA A 282 18.96 -17.53 8.20
N ARG A 283 18.05 -17.68 7.22
CA ARG A 283 18.27 -18.54 6.06
C ARG A 283 19.45 -18.09 5.18
N ILE A 284 19.59 -16.79 4.96
CA ILE A 284 20.70 -16.23 4.18
C ILE A 284 22.04 -16.51 4.87
N ARG A 285 22.10 -16.35 6.19
CA ARG A 285 23.31 -16.66 6.98
C ARG A 285 23.67 -18.14 6.88
N GLU A 286 22.69 -19.05 6.90
CA GLU A 286 22.93 -20.48 6.67
C GLU A 286 23.51 -20.78 5.29
N ILE A 287 22.95 -20.18 4.23
CA ILE A 287 23.38 -20.42 2.85
C ILE A 287 24.79 -19.87 2.62
N THR A 288 25.02 -18.63 3.03
CA THR A 288 26.24 -17.88 2.72
C THR A 288 27.37 -18.15 3.72
N GLY A 289 27.04 -18.52 4.96
CA GLY A 289 27.99 -18.59 6.07
C GLY A 289 28.35 -17.23 6.67
N ALA A 290 27.74 -16.14 6.17
CA ALA A 290 28.01 -14.79 6.65
C ALA A 290 27.45 -14.60 8.08
N PRO A 291 28.15 -13.87 8.96
CA PRO A 291 27.68 -13.64 10.32
C PRO A 291 26.50 -12.67 10.38
N LYS A 292 26.37 -11.77 9.40
CA LYS A 292 25.34 -10.74 9.29
C LYS A 292 24.87 -10.56 7.84
N VAL A 293 23.76 -9.85 7.66
CA VAL A 293 23.16 -9.50 6.36
C VAL A 293 22.98 -7.98 6.28
N ASP A 294 23.12 -7.39 5.10
CA ASP A 294 22.68 -6.01 4.86
C ASP A 294 21.23 -6.03 4.35
N VAL A 295 20.35 -5.22 4.93
CA VAL A 295 18.92 -5.18 4.59
C VAL A 295 18.59 -3.85 3.92
N VAL A 296 17.89 -3.91 2.79
CA VAL A 296 17.37 -2.73 2.08
C VAL A 296 15.85 -2.82 2.03
N GLY A 297 15.17 -1.96 2.77
CA GLY A 297 13.72 -1.83 2.75
C GLY A 297 13.29 -0.67 1.87
N TRP A 298 12.23 -0.84 1.08
CA TRP A 298 11.64 0.24 0.29
C TRP A 298 10.16 0.43 0.60
N SER A 299 9.74 1.69 0.78
CA SER A 299 8.35 2.07 1.03
C SER A 299 7.80 1.30 2.25
N LYS A 300 6.66 0.60 2.15
CA LYS A 300 6.13 -0.24 3.23
C LYS A 300 7.12 -1.30 3.75
N GLY A 301 8.02 -1.80 2.91
CA GLY A 301 9.04 -2.79 3.31
C GLY A 301 9.97 -2.29 4.40
N VAL A 302 10.16 -0.97 4.50
CA VAL A 302 10.86 -0.30 5.61
C VAL A 302 10.16 -0.60 6.93
N VAL A 303 8.84 -0.53 7.01
CA VAL A 303 8.12 -0.75 8.27
C VAL A 303 8.31 -2.16 8.80
N ALA A 304 8.30 -3.17 7.92
CA ALA A 304 8.62 -4.55 8.33
C ALA A 304 10.06 -4.68 8.87
N ALA A 305 11.02 -3.98 8.25
CA ALA A 305 12.40 -3.94 8.73
C ALA A 305 12.54 -3.19 10.05
N ASP A 306 11.90 -2.03 10.17
CA ASP A 306 11.89 -1.22 11.39
C ASP A 306 11.38 -2.03 12.59
N LEU A 307 10.29 -2.79 12.45
CA LEU A 307 9.75 -3.58 13.55
C LEU A 307 10.70 -4.68 14.02
N TYR A 308 11.35 -5.40 13.11
CA TYR A 308 12.36 -6.39 13.50
C TYR A 308 13.56 -5.70 14.17
N LEU A 309 14.11 -4.67 13.53
CA LEU A 309 15.32 -3.98 13.97
C LEU A 309 15.13 -3.10 15.22
N ALA A 310 13.90 -2.69 15.53
CA ALA A 310 13.53 -2.01 16.76
C ALA A 310 13.32 -2.96 17.95
N ASP A 311 13.52 -4.27 17.76
CA ASP A 311 13.25 -5.30 18.78
C ASP A 311 11.83 -5.16 19.35
N VAL A 312 10.83 -5.03 18.46
CA VAL A 312 9.43 -4.69 18.81
C VAL A 312 8.81 -5.61 19.86
N ALA A 313 9.31 -6.84 19.97
CA ALA A 313 8.92 -7.80 20.99
C ALA A 313 9.18 -7.32 22.43
N THR A 314 10.03 -6.32 22.61
CA THR A 314 10.37 -5.73 23.91
C THR A 314 9.51 -4.53 24.30
N TRP A 315 8.66 -4.02 23.39
CA TRP A 315 7.84 -2.84 23.67
C TRP A 315 6.71 -3.16 24.66
N ASP A 316 6.53 -2.31 25.67
CA ASP A 316 5.57 -2.49 26.77
C ASP A 316 4.62 -1.29 26.98
N ASP A 317 4.68 -0.29 26.12
CA ASP A 317 3.89 0.97 26.16
C ASP A 317 2.57 0.90 25.36
N TRP A 318 1.96 -0.28 25.31
CA TRP A 318 0.70 -0.51 24.60
C TRP A 318 -0.52 -0.01 25.38
N GLY A 319 -1.49 0.54 24.66
CA GLY A 319 -2.72 1.07 25.24
C GLY A 319 -3.71 -0.02 25.67
N PRO A 320 -4.72 0.34 26.49
CA PRO A 320 -5.63 -0.64 27.07
C PRO A 320 -6.73 -1.12 26.11
N LYS A 321 -6.90 -0.46 24.96
CA LYS A 321 -7.97 -0.74 23.99
C LYS A 321 -7.71 -2.03 23.21
N HIS A 322 -8.76 -2.58 22.61
CA HIS A 322 -8.75 -3.92 22.03
C HIS A 322 -7.64 -4.13 20.98
N PHE A 323 -7.55 -3.25 19.98
CA PHE A 323 -6.55 -3.39 18.92
C PHE A 323 -5.13 -3.04 19.36
N GLU A 324 -4.95 -2.13 20.32
CA GLU A 324 -3.64 -1.88 20.91
C GLU A 324 -3.12 -3.07 21.70
N ARG A 325 -3.99 -3.75 22.46
CA ARG A 325 -3.64 -5.02 23.14
C ARG A 325 -3.34 -6.14 22.14
N LEU A 326 -4.11 -6.24 21.06
CA LEU A 326 -3.83 -7.22 20.01
C LEU A 326 -2.47 -6.93 19.34
N ALA A 327 -2.17 -5.68 19.02
CA ALA A 327 -0.88 -5.28 18.47
C ALA A 327 0.27 -5.58 19.45
N ALA A 328 0.07 -5.38 20.77
CA ALA A 328 1.03 -5.78 21.80
C ALA A 328 1.32 -7.28 21.76
N GLU A 329 0.29 -8.10 21.62
CA GLU A 329 0.41 -9.55 21.51
C GLU A 329 1.12 -9.96 20.21
N GLN A 330 0.85 -9.28 19.09
CA GLN A 330 1.55 -9.51 17.82
C GLN A 330 3.04 -9.14 17.92
N ALA A 331 3.34 -7.96 18.47
CA ALA A 331 4.69 -7.47 18.70
C ALA A 331 5.54 -8.48 19.49
N ARG A 332 5.02 -9.00 20.61
CA ARG A 332 5.68 -10.01 21.45
C ARG A 332 6.02 -11.33 20.73
N ARG A 333 5.33 -11.62 19.62
CA ARG A 333 5.51 -12.84 18.82
C ARG A 333 6.47 -12.65 17.65
N VAL A 334 6.90 -11.43 17.37
CA VAL A 334 8.01 -11.17 16.44
C VAL A 334 9.31 -11.68 17.10
N PRO A 335 10.17 -12.42 16.38
CA PRO A 335 11.47 -12.80 16.91
C PRO A 335 12.28 -11.58 17.34
N ARG A 336 13.02 -11.73 18.43
CA ARG A 336 13.91 -10.68 18.92
C ARG A 336 15.03 -10.39 17.92
N PHE A 337 15.45 -9.13 17.86
CA PHE A 337 16.58 -8.77 17.01
C PHE A 337 17.89 -9.38 17.54
N ASP A 338 18.53 -10.24 16.75
CA ASP A 338 19.75 -10.97 17.13
C ASP A 338 21.06 -10.22 16.78
N ALA A 339 20.98 -8.91 16.50
CA ALA A 339 22.10 -8.12 15.98
C ALA A 339 22.74 -8.72 14.71
N ASP A 340 21.94 -9.42 13.92
CA ASP A 340 22.32 -10.20 12.73
C ASP A 340 22.19 -9.40 11.42
N VAL A 341 21.84 -8.12 11.52
CA VAL A 341 21.88 -7.15 10.43
C VAL A 341 23.06 -6.20 10.64
N ARG A 342 23.89 -6.07 9.60
CA ARG A 342 25.06 -5.17 9.59
C ARG A 342 24.61 -3.76 9.23
N THR A 343 24.18 -3.58 7.99
CA THR A 343 23.65 -2.31 7.50
C THR A 343 22.17 -2.42 7.23
N TYR A 344 21.39 -1.46 7.71
CA TYR A 344 20.01 -1.26 7.28
C TYR A 344 19.91 0.01 6.43
N VAL A 345 19.34 -0.14 5.24
CA VAL A 345 19.04 0.96 4.32
C VAL A 345 17.52 1.15 4.24
N ALA A 346 17.05 2.28 4.72
CA ALA A 346 15.65 2.69 4.61
C ALA A 346 15.46 3.57 3.38
N LEU A 347 14.76 3.06 2.36
CA LEU A 347 14.45 3.78 1.13
C LEU A 347 13.03 4.34 1.20
N SER A 348 12.92 5.65 1.43
CA SER A 348 11.67 6.41 1.48
C SER A 348 10.54 5.70 2.26
N GLY A 349 10.83 5.25 3.48
CA GLY A 349 9.84 4.56 4.31
C GLY A 349 8.81 5.50 4.95
N PRO A 350 7.56 5.07 5.18
CA PRO A 350 6.52 5.89 5.82
C PRO A 350 6.67 5.91 7.36
N HIS A 351 7.77 6.44 7.88
CA HIS A 351 8.11 6.36 9.31
C HIS A 351 7.19 7.19 10.21
N LEU A 352 6.59 8.27 9.68
CA LEU A 352 5.52 9.04 10.33
C LEU A 352 4.12 8.56 9.88
N GLY A 353 4.04 7.43 9.19
CA GLY A 353 2.80 6.94 8.60
C GLY A 353 2.38 7.69 7.34
N LEU A 354 1.16 7.42 6.90
CA LEU A 354 0.56 7.93 5.68
C LEU A 354 -0.95 8.15 5.82
N ASP A 355 -1.48 9.13 5.11
CA ASP A 355 -2.91 9.44 4.99
C ASP A 355 -3.38 9.60 3.53
N LEU A 356 -2.61 9.06 2.57
CA LEU A 356 -2.86 9.19 1.13
C LEU A 356 -4.34 9.01 0.75
N ASN A 357 -4.95 7.87 1.08
CA ASN A 357 -6.32 7.58 0.66
C ASN A 357 -7.39 8.41 1.41
N TRP A 358 -7.02 9.08 2.51
CA TRP A 358 -7.87 10.08 3.16
C TRP A 358 -7.77 11.44 2.50
N ARG A 359 -6.57 11.82 2.01
CA ARG A 359 -6.36 13.06 1.24
C ARG A 359 -7.07 13.02 -0.10
N HIS A 360 -7.09 11.86 -0.75
CA HIS A 360 -7.51 11.69 -2.14
C HIS A 360 -8.77 10.84 -2.27
N PRO A 361 -9.97 11.42 -2.08
CA PRO A 361 -11.23 10.80 -2.43
C PRO A 361 -11.27 10.10 -3.79
N TYR A 362 -10.57 10.63 -4.80
CA TYR A 362 -10.51 10.02 -6.13
C TYR A 362 -9.92 8.60 -6.09
N ASN A 363 -8.96 8.33 -5.21
CA ASN A 363 -8.33 7.00 -5.09
C ASN A 363 -9.36 5.94 -4.69
N ASN A 364 -10.22 6.26 -3.73
CA ASN A 364 -11.30 5.37 -3.30
C ASN A 364 -12.29 5.12 -4.44
N LEU A 365 -12.64 6.17 -5.20
CA LEU A 365 -13.53 6.01 -6.36
C LEU A 365 -12.92 5.12 -7.44
N LEU A 366 -11.64 5.30 -7.74
CA LEU A 366 -10.91 4.46 -8.70
C LEU A 366 -10.85 3.01 -8.24
N ILE A 367 -10.53 2.76 -6.96
CA ILE A 367 -10.49 1.41 -6.40
C ILE A 367 -11.86 0.73 -6.54
N ALA A 368 -12.93 1.40 -6.10
CA ALA A 368 -14.29 0.85 -6.18
C ALA A 368 -14.76 0.60 -7.62
N SER A 369 -14.33 1.45 -8.56
CA SER A 369 -14.74 1.33 -9.95
C SER A 369 -13.93 0.25 -10.66
N THR A 370 -12.63 0.12 -10.40
CA THR A 370 -11.75 -0.75 -11.21
C THR A 370 -11.91 -2.24 -10.91
N GLU A 371 -11.63 -3.08 -11.91
CA GLU A 371 -11.51 -4.53 -11.76
C GLU A 371 -10.57 -4.94 -10.63
N GLU A 372 -10.86 -6.08 -10.01
CA GLU A 372 -10.15 -6.57 -8.83
C GLU A 372 -8.68 -6.91 -9.10
N ASN A 373 -8.36 -7.29 -10.34
CA ASN A 373 -7.03 -7.69 -10.77
C ASN A 373 -6.14 -6.53 -11.24
N ALA A 374 -6.70 -5.34 -11.50
CA ALA A 374 -5.90 -4.21 -11.95
C ALA A 374 -5.11 -3.60 -10.77
N PRO A 375 -3.85 -3.16 -10.96
CA PRO A 375 -3.00 -2.74 -9.85
C PRO A 375 -3.61 -1.65 -8.98
N ILE A 376 -4.26 -0.65 -9.58
CA ILE A 376 -4.92 0.41 -8.83
C ILE A 376 -6.14 -0.09 -8.07
N GLY A 377 -6.83 -1.11 -8.61
CA GLY A 377 -7.91 -1.81 -7.94
C GLY A 377 -7.47 -2.62 -6.73
N GLN A 378 -6.17 -2.88 -6.56
CA GLN A 378 -5.64 -3.66 -5.43
C GLN A 378 -5.42 -2.84 -4.16
N GLY A 379 -5.57 -1.51 -4.21
CA GLY A 379 -5.39 -0.64 -3.05
C GLY A 379 -6.54 -0.70 -2.01
N PRO A 380 -6.31 -0.25 -0.77
CA PRO A 380 -7.34 -0.16 0.27
C PRO A 380 -8.21 1.09 0.13
N MET A 381 -9.46 1.03 0.62
CA MET A 381 -10.32 2.23 0.72
C MET A 381 -10.51 2.71 2.16
N VAL A 382 -10.74 4.00 2.33
CA VAL A 382 -11.01 4.64 3.64
C VAL A 382 -12.49 4.95 3.83
N TRP A 383 -13.36 4.37 3.01
CA TRP A 383 -14.81 4.52 3.13
C TRP A 383 -15.43 3.18 3.53
N SER A 384 -16.35 3.22 4.49
CA SER A 384 -17.23 2.08 4.77
C SER A 384 -18.31 1.96 3.70
N TRP A 385 -18.72 3.07 3.08
CA TRP A 385 -19.68 3.08 1.98
C TRP A 385 -19.63 4.37 1.17
N MET A 386 -20.16 4.31 -0.06
CA MET A 386 -20.41 5.49 -0.90
C MET A 386 -21.76 5.41 -1.64
N LYS A 387 -22.27 6.53 -2.13
CA LYS A 387 -23.46 6.56 -3.00
C LYS A 387 -23.13 6.02 -4.39
N ALA A 388 -24.04 5.23 -4.95
CA ALA A 388 -23.88 4.62 -6.27
C ALA A 388 -23.79 5.63 -7.41
N MET A 389 -24.24 6.87 -7.20
CA MET A 389 -24.03 7.99 -8.13
C MET A 389 -22.57 8.19 -8.54
N GLN A 390 -21.63 7.80 -7.68
CA GLN A 390 -20.21 7.93 -7.96
C GLN A 390 -19.75 6.90 -9.02
N CYS A 391 -20.47 5.79 -9.18
CA CYS A 391 -20.21 4.71 -10.13
C CYS A 391 -20.89 4.88 -11.51
N VAL A 392 -21.58 5.98 -11.80
CA VAL A 392 -22.49 6.02 -12.97
C VAL A 392 -21.76 6.17 -14.32
N SER A 393 -22.16 5.38 -15.32
CA SER A 393 -21.59 5.40 -16.68
C SER A 393 -22.39 6.22 -17.70
N PHE A 394 -23.45 6.92 -17.26
CA PHE A 394 -24.30 7.75 -18.12
C PHE A 394 -24.47 9.18 -17.55
N GLY A 395 -25.21 10.01 -18.30
CA GLY A 395 -25.53 11.40 -17.94
C GLY A 395 -24.65 12.41 -18.67
N TYR A 396 -24.57 13.65 -18.15
CA TYR A 396 -23.63 14.64 -18.66
C TYR A 396 -22.18 14.27 -18.29
N GLY A 397 -21.23 14.88 -19.00
CA GLY A 397 -19.80 14.77 -18.71
C GLY A 397 -19.14 13.48 -19.23
N PRO A 398 -17.87 13.25 -18.86
CA PRO A 398 -17.21 11.99 -19.16
C PRO A 398 -17.99 10.82 -18.56
N GLN A 399 -17.98 9.68 -19.25
CA GLN A 399 -18.51 8.44 -18.68
C GLN A 399 -17.46 7.85 -17.74
N ASN A 400 -17.87 7.28 -16.60
CA ASN A 400 -16.99 6.41 -15.84
C ASN A 400 -16.88 5.10 -16.64
N VAL A 401 -15.91 5.08 -17.56
CA VAL A 401 -15.59 3.90 -18.38
C VAL A 401 -15.06 2.73 -17.54
N TYR A 402 -14.71 3.00 -16.29
CA TYR A 402 -14.23 2.04 -15.33
C TYR A 402 -15.32 1.60 -14.35
N ALA A 403 -16.61 1.86 -14.55
CA ALA A 403 -17.65 1.44 -13.61
C ALA A 403 -17.89 -0.10 -13.61
N VAL A 404 -16.90 -0.86 -13.14
CA VAL A 404 -16.86 -2.33 -13.14
C VAL A 404 -16.73 -2.86 -11.69
N SER A 405 -16.47 -4.16 -11.51
CA SER A 405 -16.38 -4.83 -10.20
C SER A 405 -17.57 -4.53 -9.26
N VAL A 406 -17.37 -3.81 -8.15
CA VAL A 406 -18.43 -3.48 -7.16
C VAL A 406 -19.30 -2.31 -7.61
N CYS A 407 -18.85 -1.53 -8.59
CA CYS A 407 -19.64 -0.48 -9.22
C CYS A 407 -20.54 -0.98 -10.34
N GLU A 408 -20.28 -2.18 -10.89
CA GLU A 408 -21.05 -2.76 -11.98
C GLU A 408 -22.54 -2.82 -11.61
N ASP A 409 -23.39 -2.26 -12.48
CA ASP A 409 -24.85 -2.13 -12.34
C ASP A 409 -25.40 -1.32 -11.15
N ARG A 410 -24.59 -0.98 -10.13
CA ARG A 410 -25.07 -0.28 -8.91
C ARG A 410 -25.61 1.12 -9.18
N GLY A 411 -25.13 1.77 -10.24
CA GLY A 411 -25.55 3.10 -10.69
C GLY A 411 -26.07 3.08 -12.13
N ALA A 412 -26.65 1.98 -12.61
CA ALA A 412 -27.06 1.83 -14.01
C ALA A 412 -28.35 2.58 -14.37
N THR A 413 -29.20 2.93 -13.39
CA THR A 413 -30.38 3.76 -13.62
C THR A 413 -30.45 4.93 -12.65
N TRP A 414 -31.23 5.93 -13.02
CA TRP A 414 -31.53 7.08 -12.17
C TRP A 414 -32.21 6.69 -10.84
N LEU A 415 -32.86 5.52 -10.77
CA LEU A 415 -33.49 5.05 -9.54
C LEU A 415 -32.47 4.44 -8.55
N ASP A 416 -31.33 3.98 -9.05
CA ASP A 416 -30.29 3.37 -8.22
C ASP A 416 -29.29 4.41 -7.67
N TYR A 417 -29.34 5.62 -8.24
CA TYR A 417 -28.42 6.74 -8.02
C TYR A 417 -28.07 7.02 -6.55
N TRP A 418 -29.07 6.96 -5.66
CA TRP A 418 -28.93 7.32 -4.24
C TRP A 418 -28.78 6.13 -3.30
N ARG A 419 -28.68 4.91 -3.86
CA ARG A 419 -28.37 3.70 -3.10
C ARG A 419 -26.94 3.73 -2.59
N ARG A 420 -26.69 3.07 -1.48
CA ARG A 420 -25.34 2.90 -0.92
C ARG A 420 -24.69 1.63 -1.46
N ILE A 421 -23.38 1.69 -1.65
CA ILE A 421 -22.51 0.53 -1.87
C ILE A 421 -21.66 0.42 -0.62
N TYR A 422 -21.81 -0.66 0.14
CA TYR A 422 -21.09 -0.88 1.38
C TYR A 422 -19.84 -1.72 1.13
N PHE A 423 -18.73 -1.27 1.69
CA PHE A 423 -17.41 -1.91 1.62
C PHE A 423 -16.92 -2.44 2.97
N SER A 424 -17.64 -2.07 4.04
CA SER A 424 -17.46 -2.55 5.39
C SER A 424 -18.79 -2.52 6.13
N ASN A 425 -18.99 -3.46 7.04
CA ASN A 425 -20.10 -3.45 8.00
C ASN A 425 -19.69 -2.91 9.38
N ILE A 426 -18.46 -2.43 9.54
CA ILE A 426 -18.01 -1.77 10.76
C ILE A 426 -18.51 -0.33 10.72
N THR A 427 -19.34 0.03 11.70
CA THR A 427 -19.99 1.34 11.82
C THR A 427 -19.34 2.24 12.85
N GLY A 428 -18.50 1.69 13.72
CA GLY A 428 -17.82 2.43 14.77
C GLY A 428 -16.92 1.53 15.61
N LEU A 429 -16.34 2.10 16.66
CA LEU A 429 -15.69 1.38 17.75
C LEU A 429 -16.46 1.62 19.06
N ASP A 430 -16.52 0.61 19.93
CA ASP A 430 -17.03 0.76 21.29
C ASP A 430 -16.01 1.47 22.22
N ASP A 431 -16.37 1.72 23.48
CA ASP A 431 -15.50 2.39 24.46
C ASP A 431 -14.20 1.59 24.74
N GLU A 432 -14.18 0.29 24.46
CA GLU A 432 -13.00 -0.57 24.56
C GLU A 432 -12.23 -0.72 23.25
N GLY A 433 -12.63 -0.04 22.19
CA GLY A 433 -11.99 -0.07 20.88
C GLY A 433 -12.32 -1.30 20.04
N ARG A 434 -13.44 -2.00 20.31
CA ARG A 434 -13.89 -3.14 19.48
C ARG A 434 -14.78 -2.66 18.33
N PRO A 435 -14.71 -3.30 17.15
CA PRO A 435 -15.61 -2.99 16.04
C PRO A 435 -17.09 -3.17 16.43
N VAL A 436 -17.90 -2.18 16.08
CA VAL A 436 -19.36 -2.22 16.19
C VAL A 436 -19.95 -2.51 14.81
N THR A 437 -20.95 -3.40 14.77
CA THR A 437 -21.72 -3.74 13.58
C THR A 437 -23.16 -4.07 13.95
N ASP A 438 -24.10 -3.68 13.10
CA ASP A 438 -25.54 -3.94 13.31
C ASP A 438 -26.13 -4.96 12.32
N MET A 439 -25.44 -5.20 11.19
CA MET A 439 -25.90 -6.03 10.07
C MET A 439 -24.71 -6.66 9.33
N GLY A 440 -24.95 -7.80 8.66
CA GLY A 440 -23.93 -8.39 7.78
C GLY A 440 -23.63 -7.51 6.57
N LEU A 441 -22.39 -7.53 6.06
CA LEU A 441 -22.02 -6.76 4.86
C LEU A 441 -22.88 -7.12 3.63
N GLY A 442 -23.26 -8.39 3.51
CA GLY A 442 -24.17 -8.86 2.46
C GLY A 442 -25.59 -8.33 2.63
N GLU A 443 -26.09 -8.29 3.88
CA GLU A 443 -27.42 -7.74 4.19
C GLU A 443 -27.48 -6.25 3.88
N LEU A 444 -26.45 -5.50 4.29
CA LEU A 444 -26.32 -4.06 4.00
C LEU A 444 -26.38 -3.78 2.48
N ASN A 445 -25.67 -4.56 1.66
CA ASN A 445 -25.72 -4.38 0.21
C ASN A 445 -27.03 -4.88 -0.42
N ALA A 446 -27.63 -5.93 0.12
CA ALA A 446 -28.91 -6.46 -0.35
C ALA A 446 -30.07 -5.49 -0.12
N GLU A 447 -30.11 -4.80 1.03
CA GLU A 447 -31.05 -3.71 1.28
C GLU A 447 -30.92 -2.56 0.28
N GLN A 448 -29.72 -2.37 -0.25
CA GLN A 448 -29.40 -1.41 -1.30
C GLN A 448 -29.56 -2.01 -2.71
N GLY A 449 -30.43 -3.02 -2.86
CA GLY A 449 -30.82 -3.56 -4.16
C GLY A 449 -29.79 -4.47 -4.84
N LEU A 450 -28.75 -4.93 -4.14
CA LEU A 450 -27.89 -6.00 -4.66
C LEU A 450 -28.65 -7.33 -4.58
N ALA A 451 -28.68 -8.11 -5.66
CA ALA A 451 -29.24 -9.45 -5.57
C ALA A 451 -28.36 -10.31 -4.64
N ALA A 452 -28.97 -11.04 -3.71
CA ALA A 452 -28.23 -11.91 -2.78
C ALA A 452 -27.34 -12.94 -3.51
N SER A 453 -27.72 -13.38 -4.71
CA SER A 453 -26.94 -14.28 -5.56
C SER A 453 -25.72 -13.63 -6.24
N ALA A 454 -25.62 -12.30 -6.20
CA ALA A 454 -24.52 -11.52 -6.77
C ALA A 454 -23.56 -10.97 -5.71
N TYR A 455 -23.82 -11.27 -4.42
CA TYR A 455 -22.97 -10.85 -3.32
C TYR A 455 -21.89 -11.89 -3.03
N GLU A 456 -20.64 -11.41 -2.93
CA GLU A 456 -19.49 -12.17 -2.47
C GLU A 456 -18.72 -11.33 -1.47
N PHE A 457 -18.49 -11.84 -0.25
CA PHE A 457 -17.85 -11.07 0.83
C PHE A 457 -16.48 -10.52 0.41
N ASP A 458 -15.64 -11.36 -0.20
CA ASP A 458 -14.30 -11.00 -0.67
C ASP A 458 -14.30 -9.95 -1.79
N LYS A 459 -15.41 -9.76 -2.49
CA LYS A 459 -15.53 -8.71 -3.51
C LYS A 459 -15.83 -7.35 -2.88
N TYR A 460 -16.58 -7.34 -1.78
CA TYR A 460 -17.05 -6.11 -1.12
C TYR A 460 -16.21 -5.71 0.09
N ASN A 461 -15.43 -6.60 0.72
CA ASN A 461 -14.58 -6.26 1.87
C ASN A 461 -13.32 -5.48 1.46
N LEU A 462 -13.51 -4.20 1.12
CA LEU A 462 -12.50 -3.34 0.49
C LEU A 462 -12.00 -2.22 1.40
N ALA A 463 -12.70 -1.94 2.50
CA ALA A 463 -12.23 -0.95 3.46
C ALA A 463 -10.90 -1.40 4.09
N LEU A 464 -10.02 -0.44 4.34
CA LEU A 464 -8.72 -0.61 4.97
C LEU A 464 -8.82 -1.35 6.31
N TRP A 465 -9.82 -1.00 7.10
CA TRP A 465 -10.12 -1.62 8.39
C TRP A 465 -10.93 -2.91 8.27
N GLY A 466 -11.31 -3.34 7.06
CA GLY A 466 -12.01 -4.60 6.83
C GLY A 466 -13.45 -4.65 7.36
N SER A 467 -13.92 -5.86 7.64
CA SER A 467 -15.32 -6.15 8.03
C SER A 467 -15.38 -7.24 9.08
N ILE A 468 -16.51 -7.37 9.76
CA ILE A 468 -16.87 -8.55 10.55
C ILE A 468 -17.59 -9.54 9.64
N ASP A 469 -17.08 -10.76 9.52
CA ASP A 469 -17.71 -11.82 8.73
C ASP A 469 -18.91 -12.46 9.46
N ASP A 470 -19.60 -13.38 8.78
CA ASP A 470 -20.80 -14.05 9.31
C ASP A 470 -20.51 -14.94 10.54
N SER A 471 -19.23 -15.23 10.83
CA SER A 471 -18.80 -15.95 12.04
C SER A 471 -18.53 -15.01 13.22
N GLY A 472 -18.60 -13.70 13.01
CA GLY A 472 -18.25 -12.67 13.99
C GLY A 472 -16.75 -12.37 14.05
N LYS A 473 -15.95 -12.85 13.09
CA LYS A 473 -14.51 -12.60 13.05
C LYS A 473 -14.20 -11.32 12.30
N HIS A 474 -13.25 -10.54 12.80
CA HIS A 474 -12.71 -9.39 12.09
C HIS A 474 -11.71 -9.82 11.00
N VAL A 475 -11.98 -9.39 9.77
CA VAL A 475 -11.23 -9.75 8.57
C VAL A 475 -10.85 -8.48 7.80
N SER A 476 -9.54 -8.21 7.68
CA SER A 476 -8.99 -7.15 6.82
C SER A 476 -7.87 -7.71 5.95
N ALA A 477 -7.88 -7.39 4.66
CA ALA A 477 -6.80 -7.72 3.73
C ALA A 477 -5.67 -6.68 3.70
N TYR A 478 -5.82 -5.60 4.47
CA TYR A 478 -4.98 -4.41 4.38
C TYR A 478 -4.33 -4.03 5.72
N TRP A 479 -4.08 -5.02 6.58
CA TRP A 479 -3.50 -4.83 7.92
C TRP A 479 -2.28 -3.93 7.94
N GLY A 480 -1.33 -4.17 7.04
CA GLY A 480 -0.10 -3.40 7.04
C GLY A 480 -0.28 -1.95 6.60
N GLN A 481 -1.34 -1.65 5.84
CA GLN A 481 -1.72 -0.27 5.52
C GLN A 481 -2.46 0.38 6.70
N LEU A 482 -3.30 -0.38 7.40
CA LEU A 482 -4.03 0.09 8.59
C LEU A 482 -3.05 0.45 9.71
N GLN A 483 -2.02 -0.36 9.92
CA GLN A 483 -0.97 -0.14 10.90
C GLN A 483 -0.13 1.12 10.65
N VAL A 484 -0.05 1.60 9.40
CA VAL A 484 0.71 2.80 9.03
C VAL A 484 -0.18 4.03 8.81
N ALA A 485 -1.49 3.91 9.07
CA ALA A 485 -2.41 5.04 9.03
C ALA A 485 -1.99 6.09 10.06
N TYR A 486 -1.88 7.36 9.64
CA TYR A 486 -1.51 8.45 10.54
C TYR A 486 -1.98 9.80 10.00
N ASP A 487 -2.56 10.65 10.86
CA ASP A 487 -3.06 11.96 10.46
C ASP A 487 -1.93 12.99 10.26
N LEU A 488 -1.64 13.35 9.02
CA LEU A 488 -0.57 14.30 8.68
C LEU A 488 -1.10 15.72 8.51
N ARG A 489 -2.40 15.99 8.71
CA ARG A 489 -3.00 17.33 8.51
C ARG A 489 -2.40 18.42 9.38
N SER A 490 -1.84 18.06 10.53
CA SER A 490 -1.16 19.01 11.42
C SER A 490 0.14 19.57 10.83
N ALA A 491 0.83 18.79 10.00
CA ALA A 491 2.06 19.19 9.31
C ALA A 491 1.80 19.63 7.86
N TYR A 492 0.83 18.98 7.20
CA TYR A 492 0.43 19.20 5.81
C TYR A 492 -1.10 19.36 5.76
N PRO A 493 -1.64 20.56 6.04
CA PRO A 493 -3.08 20.78 6.01
C PRO A 493 -3.64 20.58 4.60
N ILE A 494 -4.92 20.21 4.50
CA ILE A 494 -5.63 20.16 3.20
C ILE A 494 -5.72 21.60 2.66
N PRO A 495 -5.27 21.87 1.41
CA PRO A 495 -5.26 23.22 0.86
C PRO A 495 -6.67 23.87 0.82
N ASN A 496 -6.78 25.11 1.32
CA ASN A 496 -8.00 25.91 1.22
C ASN A 496 -7.99 26.76 -0.06
N ARG A 497 -8.95 26.52 -0.96
CA ARG A 497 -8.97 27.15 -2.28
C ARG A 497 -9.54 28.56 -2.33
N GLN A 498 -10.13 29.04 -1.24
CA GLN A 498 -10.56 30.44 -1.14
C GLN A 498 -9.40 31.42 -0.98
N ASP A 499 -8.31 30.96 -0.38
CA ASP A 499 -7.20 31.82 -0.01
C ASP A 499 -6.27 32.12 -1.20
N ASP A 500 -6.52 31.47 -2.34
CA ASP A 500 -5.63 31.48 -3.49
C ASP A 500 -6.10 32.37 -4.66
N PRO A 501 -5.18 33.07 -5.34
CA PRO A 501 -5.43 33.88 -6.53
C PRO A 501 -6.34 33.20 -7.57
N PRO A 502 -7.34 33.91 -8.12
CA PRO A 502 -8.23 33.40 -9.18
C PRO A 502 -7.55 32.92 -10.48
N SER A 503 -6.24 33.15 -10.62
CA SER A 503 -5.45 32.78 -11.80
C SER A 503 -4.82 31.39 -11.73
N TYR A 504 -4.92 30.69 -10.60
CA TYR A 504 -4.42 29.32 -10.50
C TYR A 504 -5.34 28.36 -11.26
N ASP A 505 -4.78 27.68 -12.27
CA ASP A 505 -5.44 26.57 -12.93
C ASP A 505 -5.27 25.31 -12.06
N TRP A 506 -6.21 25.13 -11.15
CA TRP A 506 -6.18 24.02 -10.20
C TRP A 506 -6.33 22.65 -10.83
N SER A 507 -6.77 22.56 -12.09
CA SER A 507 -6.79 21.30 -12.82
C SER A 507 -5.40 20.69 -13.02
N GLN A 508 -4.33 21.49 -12.85
CA GLN A 508 -2.93 21.03 -12.93
C GLN A 508 -2.24 20.89 -11.56
N LEU A 509 -2.80 21.51 -10.51
CA LEU A 509 -2.19 21.58 -9.16
C LEU A 509 -2.84 20.62 -8.16
N ASP A 510 -4.14 20.35 -8.30
CA ASP A 510 -4.89 19.39 -7.49
C ASP A 510 -5.92 18.71 -8.39
N THR A 511 -5.44 17.66 -9.02
CA THR A 511 -6.22 16.91 -9.98
C THR A 511 -7.23 16.01 -9.27
N ASP A 512 -7.07 15.73 -7.97
CA ASP A 512 -8.05 15.01 -7.17
C ASP A 512 -9.35 15.80 -7.11
N GLU A 513 -9.29 17.10 -6.81
CA GLU A 513 -10.48 17.98 -6.84
C GLU A 513 -11.14 17.98 -8.22
N THR A 514 -10.37 18.19 -9.28
CA THR A 514 -10.92 18.27 -10.65
C THR A 514 -11.47 16.92 -11.12
N LYS A 515 -10.88 15.80 -10.72
CA LYS A 515 -11.31 14.46 -11.14
C LYS A 515 -12.49 13.95 -10.31
N TRP A 516 -12.50 14.22 -9.00
CA TRP A 516 -13.52 13.70 -8.09
C TRP A 516 -14.64 14.70 -7.78
N ARG A 517 -14.32 15.94 -7.44
CA ARG A 517 -15.33 16.93 -7.03
C ARG A 517 -16.16 17.40 -8.22
N ASP A 518 -15.54 17.71 -9.35
CA ASP A 518 -16.30 18.08 -10.55
C ASP A 518 -17.16 16.92 -11.05
N TRP A 519 -16.65 15.69 -10.94
CA TRP A 519 -17.45 14.49 -11.16
C TRP A 519 -18.68 14.50 -10.25
N LEU A 520 -18.50 14.63 -8.94
CA LEU A 520 -19.62 14.70 -7.99
C LEU A 520 -20.59 15.83 -8.31
N GLN A 521 -20.10 17.05 -8.55
CA GLN A 521 -20.94 18.21 -8.83
C GLN A 521 -21.76 18.01 -10.11
N LEU A 522 -21.12 17.50 -11.18
CA LEU A 522 -21.79 17.21 -12.43
C LEU A 522 -22.83 16.09 -12.29
N LYS A 523 -22.54 15.10 -11.46
CA LYS A 523 -23.46 14.00 -11.18
C LYS A 523 -24.62 14.47 -10.29
N VAL A 524 -24.36 15.24 -9.24
CA VAL A 524 -25.41 15.86 -8.40
C VAL A 524 -26.30 16.79 -9.24
N ASP A 525 -25.77 17.53 -10.20
CA ASP A 525 -26.59 18.45 -11.01
C ASP A 525 -27.46 17.74 -12.06
N TYR A 526 -27.11 16.49 -12.41
CA TYR A 526 -27.75 15.74 -13.48
C TYR A 526 -29.24 15.45 -13.19
N LEU A 527 -30.10 15.78 -14.14
CA LEU A 527 -31.52 15.36 -14.17
C LEU A 527 -31.79 14.61 -15.48
N PRO A 528 -32.47 13.46 -15.51
CA PRO A 528 -32.83 12.86 -16.79
C PRO A 528 -33.90 13.66 -17.56
N THR A 529 -34.78 14.41 -16.89
CA THR A 529 -35.81 15.22 -17.54
C THR A 529 -36.34 16.36 -16.64
N PRO A 530 -36.21 17.64 -17.04
CA PRO A 530 -35.45 18.16 -18.19
C PRO A 530 -33.95 18.13 -17.89
N PRO A 531 -33.09 17.71 -18.82
CA PRO A 531 -31.70 17.48 -18.48
C PRO A 531 -30.91 18.80 -18.34
N PHE A 532 -31.36 19.91 -18.94
CA PHE A 532 -30.71 21.22 -18.80
C PHE A 532 -31.17 22.05 -17.60
N THR A 533 -31.87 21.45 -16.65
CA THR A 533 -32.28 22.10 -15.39
C THR A 533 -31.56 21.43 -14.24
N GLY A 534 -30.73 22.21 -13.55
CA GLY A 534 -29.97 21.72 -12.41
C GLY A 534 -30.88 21.10 -11.36
N ALA A 535 -30.57 19.86 -10.98
CA ALA A 535 -31.40 19.06 -10.09
C ALA A 535 -30.88 18.96 -8.67
N GLY A 536 -29.66 19.44 -8.44
CA GLY A 536 -29.04 19.41 -7.14
C GLY A 536 -27.85 20.32 -7.03
N ALA A 537 -27.27 20.34 -5.83
CA ALA A 537 -25.99 21.00 -5.57
C ALA A 537 -25.23 20.21 -4.52
N LEU A 538 -23.91 20.11 -4.69
CA LEU A 538 -23.03 19.69 -3.63
C LEU A 538 -23.10 20.73 -2.50
N LEU A 539 -23.25 20.28 -1.27
CA LEU A 539 -23.12 21.13 -0.09
C LEU A 539 -21.69 20.95 0.39
N ASP A 540 -20.84 21.90 0.02
CA ASP A 540 -19.43 21.95 0.40
C ASP A 540 -19.14 23.30 1.05
N ASP A 541 -18.05 23.39 1.81
CA ASP A 541 -17.59 24.70 2.30
C ASP A 541 -17.00 25.51 1.14
N ALA A 542 -16.90 26.83 1.29
CA ALA A 542 -16.38 27.66 0.20
C ALA A 542 -14.92 27.34 -0.16
N GLY A 543 -14.17 26.68 0.75
CA GLY A 543 -12.78 26.27 0.58
C GLY A 543 -12.61 24.93 -0.13
N HIS A 544 -13.71 24.21 -0.36
CA HIS A 544 -13.76 22.87 -0.93
C HIS A 544 -12.96 21.83 -0.12
N THR A 545 -12.90 22.01 1.20
CA THR A 545 -12.15 21.15 2.12
C THR A 545 -13.05 20.20 2.90
N MET A 546 -14.33 20.55 3.11
CA MET A 546 -15.24 19.79 3.95
C MET A 546 -15.46 18.38 3.41
N CYS A 547 -15.70 18.23 2.11
CA CYS A 547 -15.85 16.92 1.49
C CYS A 547 -14.58 16.06 1.53
N ARG A 548 -13.38 16.65 1.48
CA ARG A 548 -12.11 15.93 1.67
C ARG A 548 -11.91 15.52 3.13
N HIS A 549 -12.23 16.41 4.06
CA HIS A 549 -12.19 16.13 5.50
C HIS A 549 -13.16 15.04 5.95
N THR A 550 -14.21 14.72 5.19
CA THR A 550 -15.14 13.62 5.50
C THR A 550 -14.44 12.27 5.69
N ALA A 551 -13.38 11.98 4.94
CA ALA A 551 -12.65 10.73 5.14
C ALA A 551 -11.97 10.67 6.53
N TYR A 552 -11.48 11.80 7.02
CA TYR A 552 -10.78 11.92 8.29
C TYR A 552 -11.74 11.94 9.47
N GLU A 553 -12.80 12.75 9.36
CA GLU A 553 -13.74 13.06 10.44
C GLU A 553 -15.18 12.98 9.89
N PRO A 554 -15.68 11.76 9.63
CA PRO A 554 -16.93 11.54 8.90
C PRO A 554 -18.17 12.17 9.56
N GLU A 555 -18.15 12.32 10.88
CA GLU A 555 -19.24 12.95 11.63
C GLU A 555 -19.10 14.47 11.81
N ALA A 556 -17.88 15.00 11.81
CA ALA A 556 -17.65 16.44 11.98
C ALA A 556 -17.67 17.20 10.63
N SER A 557 -17.26 16.56 9.54
CA SER A 557 -17.12 17.15 8.21
C SER A 557 -17.89 16.33 7.19
N VAL A 558 -19.22 16.48 7.14
CA VAL A 558 -20.06 15.61 6.29
C VAL A 558 -20.10 16.11 4.84
N CYS A 559 -19.69 15.28 3.88
CA CYS A 559 -19.90 15.58 2.45
C CYS A 559 -21.36 15.30 2.07
N GLU A 560 -22.13 16.37 1.86
CA GLU A 560 -23.57 16.31 1.59
C GLU A 560 -23.91 16.81 0.18
N ALA A 561 -25.05 16.38 -0.35
CA ALA A 561 -25.68 16.96 -1.52
C ALA A 561 -27.16 17.22 -1.28
N ARG A 562 -27.71 18.23 -1.96
CA ARG A 562 -29.15 18.41 -2.13
C ARG A 562 -29.56 17.99 -3.52
N HIS A 563 -30.71 17.36 -3.63
CA HIS A 563 -31.18 16.86 -4.91
C HIS A 563 -32.71 16.76 -4.96
N VAL A 564 -33.36 17.08 -6.08
CA VAL A 564 -34.84 17.05 -6.22
C VAL A 564 -35.43 15.63 -6.15
N SER A 565 -34.66 14.63 -6.58
CA SER A 565 -34.98 13.21 -6.42
C SER A 565 -34.99 12.82 -4.96
N HIS A 566 -36.03 12.09 -4.54
CA HIS A 566 -36.21 11.61 -3.18
C HIS A 566 -36.18 10.08 -3.14
N ASP A 567 -35.11 9.53 -2.58
CA ASP A 567 -34.99 8.13 -2.18
C ASP A 567 -35.29 8.04 -0.68
N PRO A 568 -36.47 7.53 -0.28
CA PRO A 568 -36.88 7.47 1.12
C PRO A 568 -36.02 6.53 1.97
N LEU A 569 -35.25 5.62 1.37
CA LEU A 569 -34.35 4.74 2.11
C LEU A 569 -33.09 5.47 2.60
N ASN A 570 -32.69 6.51 1.88
CA ASN A 570 -31.32 6.99 1.86
C ASN A 570 -31.20 8.51 2.02
N ALA A 571 -32.31 9.24 1.94
CA ALA A 571 -32.39 10.65 2.21
C ALA A 571 -32.33 10.92 3.72
N GLU A 572 -31.42 11.81 4.13
CA GLU A 572 -31.29 12.26 5.52
C GLU A 572 -32.45 13.21 5.90
N GLU A 573 -32.95 13.95 4.91
CA GLU A 573 -34.04 14.90 5.06
C GLU A 573 -34.72 15.16 3.71
N TYR A 574 -36.00 15.54 3.71
CA TYR A 574 -36.68 16.08 2.53
C TYR A 574 -37.40 17.39 2.87
N ALA A 575 -36.92 18.50 2.32
CA ALA A 575 -37.45 19.83 2.60
C ALA A 575 -37.42 20.72 1.34
N GLN A 576 -38.45 21.54 1.17
CA GLN A 576 -38.54 22.54 0.08
C GLN A 576 -38.36 21.96 -1.33
N GLY A 577 -38.76 20.69 -1.53
CA GLY A 577 -38.64 20.00 -2.82
C GLY A 577 -37.29 19.33 -3.06
N TYR A 578 -36.36 19.37 -2.11
CA TYR A 578 -35.04 18.75 -2.18
C TYR A 578 -34.85 17.74 -1.05
N ALA A 579 -34.31 16.58 -1.40
CA ALA A 579 -33.73 15.63 -0.46
C ALA A 579 -32.29 16.03 -0.15
N ARG A 580 -31.85 15.78 1.08
CA ARG A 580 -30.46 15.89 1.50
C ARG A 580 -29.85 14.49 1.62
N TYR A 581 -28.65 14.31 1.10
CA TYR A 581 -27.94 13.03 1.09
C TYR A 581 -26.51 13.20 1.59
N ARG A 582 -26.06 12.33 2.50
CA ARG A 582 -24.63 12.09 2.73
C ARG A 582 -24.08 11.27 1.56
N LEU A 583 -22.97 11.70 0.96
CA LEU A 583 -22.42 11.09 -0.27
C LEU A 583 -21.51 9.87 -0.02
N MET A 584 -20.85 9.85 1.13
CA MET A 584 -19.94 8.79 1.57
C MET A 584 -19.79 8.79 3.09
N GLY A 585 -19.26 7.71 3.66
CA GLY A 585 -18.96 7.61 5.08
C GLY A 585 -17.87 6.60 5.39
N GLY A 586 -17.34 6.64 6.62
CA GLY A 586 -16.28 5.76 7.11
C GLY A 586 -16.14 5.85 8.63
N LEU A 587 -15.06 5.29 9.18
CA LEU A 587 -14.76 5.37 10.62
C LEU A 587 -13.96 6.61 11.02
N GLY A 588 -13.25 7.21 10.07
CA GLY A 588 -12.32 8.31 10.35
C GLY A 588 -10.91 7.84 10.68
N MET A 589 -9.97 8.77 10.58
CA MET A 589 -8.53 8.49 10.74
C MET A 589 -8.19 8.04 12.17
N ALA A 590 -8.74 8.70 13.19
CA ALA A 590 -8.45 8.37 14.58
C ALA A 590 -8.82 6.91 14.93
N ALA A 591 -9.97 6.44 14.46
CA ALA A 591 -10.37 5.04 14.63
C ALA A 591 -9.45 4.08 13.86
N ALA A 592 -9.03 4.44 12.64
CA ALA A 592 -8.11 3.62 11.86
C ALA A 592 -6.72 3.49 12.54
N MET A 593 -6.19 4.60 13.08
CA MET A 593 -4.95 4.60 13.88
C MET A 593 -5.06 3.68 15.09
N GLU A 594 -6.17 3.75 15.83
CA GLU A 594 -6.44 2.88 16.97
C GLU A 594 -6.53 1.40 16.56
N MET A 595 -7.22 1.09 15.46
CA MET A 595 -7.32 -0.28 14.94
C MET A 595 -5.97 -0.81 14.41
N GLY A 596 -5.08 0.08 13.96
CA GLY A 596 -3.70 -0.20 13.62
C GLY A 596 -2.78 -0.36 14.84
N GLY A 597 -3.32 -0.23 16.05
CA GLY A 597 -2.57 -0.32 17.30
C GLY A 597 -1.71 0.92 17.58
N ASN A 598 -2.03 2.08 17.00
CA ASN A 598 -1.24 3.31 17.01
C ASN A 598 0.26 3.04 16.75
N LEU A 599 0.56 2.14 15.82
CA LEU A 599 1.90 1.60 15.62
C LEU A 599 2.93 2.69 15.30
N ILE A 600 2.56 3.66 14.45
CA ILE A 600 3.44 4.77 14.07
C ILE A 600 3.84 5.63 15.26
N GLU A 601 2.92 5.93 16.18
CA GLU A 601 3.23 6.69 17.39
C GLU A 601 4.26 5.97 18.27
N ARG A 602 4.14 4.64 18.35
CA ARG A 602 5.06 3.79 19.12
C ARG A 602 6.41 3.67 18.45
N LEU A 603 6.43 3.39 17.14
CA LEU A 603 7.67 3.33 16.37
C LEU A 603 8.47 4.63 16.49
N ARG A 604 7.77 5.78 16.50
CA ARG A 604 8.38 7.09 16.75
C ARG A 604 8.98 7.25 18.13
N GLY A 605 8.48 6.56 19.16
CA GLY A 605 8.96 6.66 20.53
C GLY A 605 10.13 5.73 20.86
N HIS A 606 10.30 4.64 20.11
CA HIS A 606 11.34 3.63 20.37
C HIS A 606 12.58 3.78 19.46
N GLY A 607 12.39 4.06 18.17
CA GLY A 607 13.47 3.99 17.19
C GLY A 607 14.04 2.57 17.01
N LEU A 608 15.18 2.45 16.33
CA LEU A 608 15.86 1.17 16.09
C LEU A 608 16.77 0.79 17.26
N SER A 609 17.00 -0.52 17.42
CA SER A 609 17.93 -1.03 18.43
C SER A 609 19.35 -0.47 18.23
N PRO A 610 20.02 0.02 19.29
CA PRO A 610 21.43 0.44 19.23
C PRO A 610 22.41 -0.69 18.87
N ALA A 611 21.94 -1.94 18.80
CA ALA A 611 22.74 -3.09 18.36
C ALA A 611 22.93 -3.17 16.83
N LEU A 612 22.19 -2.39 16.04
CA LEU A 612 22.34 -2.34 14.58
C LEU A 612 23.63 -1.61 14.18
N ASP A 613 24.55 -2.24 13.47
CA ASP A 613 25.90 -1.64 13.24
C ASP A 613 25.84 -0.32 12.47
N SER A 614 25.03 -0.24 11.41
CA SER A 614 24.93 0.92 10.52
C SER A 614 23.51 1.17 10.01
N LEU A 615 23.09 2.43 10.02
CA LEU A 615 21.82 2.91 9.44
C LEU A 615 22.10 3.88 8.29
N TYR A 616 21.42 3.67 7.17
CA TYR A 616 21.42 4.63 6.06
C TYR A 616 19.99 4.94 5.59
N VAL A 617 19.55 6.17 5.79
CA VAL A 617 18.26 6.66 5.31
C VAL A 617 18.49 7.36 3.97
N VAL A 618 17.82 6.90 2.92
CA VAL A 618 17.81 7.59 1.62
C VAL A 618 16.38 7.91 1.25
N HIS A 619 16.12 9.17 0.93
CA HIS A 619 14.76 9.63 0.64
C HIS A 619 14.70 10.57 -0.55
N GLY A 620 13.55 10.58 -1.23
CA GLY A 620 13.27 11.52 -2.30
C GLY A 620 13.11 12.94 -1.77
N THR A 621 13.41 13.94 -2.61
CA THR A 621 13.25 15.36 -2.27
C THR A 621 12.55 16.16 -3.37
N THR A 622 12.06 15.51 -4.42
CA THR A 622 11.36 16.15 -5.54
C THR A 622 10.09 15.38 -5.89
N ALA A 623 9.16 16.01 -6.59
CA ALA A 623 8.12 15.26 -7.31
C ALA A 623 8.79 14.39 -8.39
N GLY A 624 8.21 13.21 -8.69
CA GLY A 624 8.79 12.28 -9.67
C GLY A 624 8.99 12.89 -11.06
N ALA A 625 9.79 12.26 -11.93
CA ALA A 625 10.08 12.78 -13.26
C ALA A 625 8.86 12.74 -14.23
N PRO A 626 8.80 13.63 -15.25
CA PRO A 626 7.71 13.61 -16.23
C PRO A 626 7.53 12.24 -16.90
N GLY A 627 6.33 11.69 -16.82
CA GLY A 627 5.97 10.43 -17.48
C GLY A 627 6.39 9.17 -16.71
N THR A 628 6.84 9.27 -15.46
CA THR A 628 6.96 8.11 -14.59
C THR A 628 5.57 7.64 -14.16
N ALA A 629 5.29 6.36 -14.38
CA ALA A 629 3.99 5.78 -14.05
C ALA A 629 3.86 5.62 -12.54
N PHE A 630 2.74 6.11 -12.02
CA PHE A 630 2.21 5.99 -10.65
C PHE A 630 2.92 6.82 -9.58
N GLU A 631 2.49 8.07 -9.39
CA GLU A 631 2.08 8.53 -8.05
C GLU A 631 0.58 8.84 -8.16
N ILE A 632 -0.22 8.31 -7.23
CA ILE A 632 -1.63 8.66 -7.10
C ILE A 632 -1.75 9.85 -6.13
N ASP A 633 -0.81 10.79 -6.26
CA ASP A 633 -0.67 12.01 -5.45
C ASP A 633 -1.63 13.13 -5.93
N GLY A 634 -2.40 12.87 -6.98
CA GLY A 634 -3.28 13.86 -7.57
C GLY A 634 -2.55 15.00 -8.28
N MET A 635 -1.25 14.88 -8.61
CA MET A 635 -0.50 15.89 -9.36
C MET A 635 -0.31 15.49 -10.83
N ASP A 636 -0.60 16.38 -11.77
CA ASP A 636 -0.37 16.15 -13.22
C ASP A 636 1.03 16.67 -13.66
N CYS A 637 1.87 17.07 -12.70
CA CYS A 637 2.98 17.99 -12.90
C CYS A 637 4.23 17.60 -12.08
N PRO A 638 5.28 17.04 -12.73
CA PRO A 638 6.52 16.58 -12.09
C PRO A 638 7.43 17.71 -11.57
N THR A 639 7.09 18.96 -11.86
CA THR A 639 7.86 20.16 -11.44
C THR A 639 7.06 21.06 -10.51
N CYS A 640 5.85 20.64 -10.10
CA CYS A 640 5.05 21.40 -9.17
C CYS A 640 5.64 21.29 -7.78
N ASP A 641 5.29 22.26 -6.92
CA ASP A 641 5.80 22.32 -5.55
C ASP A 641 5.45 21.01 -4.82
N PRO A 642 6.45 20.24 -4.33
CA PRO A 642 6.22 18.99 -3.60
C PRO A 642 5.47 19.20 -2.26
N HIS A 643 5.16 20.44 -1.89
CA HIS A 643 4.19 20.77 -0.85
C HIS A 643 2.71 20.46 -1.22
N GLY A 644 2.43 19.84 -2.37
CA GLY A 644 1.13 19.23 -2.68
C GLY A 644 0.80 18.03 -1.79
N ASP A 645 -0.39 17.44 -1.95
CA ASP A 645 -0.87 16.28 -1.18
C ASP A 645 -0.16 14.97 -1.60
N GLY A 646 1.17 14.90 -1.45
CA GLY A 646 2.01 13.78 -1.89
C GLY A 646 1.70 12.42 -1.25
N VAL A 647 2.21 11.34 -1.87
CA VAL A 647 2.09 9.95 -1.35
C VAL A 647 2.80 9.80 0.01
N LEU A 648 4.00 10.39 0.14
CA LEU A 648 4.73 10.52 1.40
C LEU A 648 5.33 11.92 1.47
N PHE A 649 5.32 12.48 2.68
CA PHE A 649 5.92 13.78 2.95
C PHE A 649 7.34 13.64 3.47
N ASP A 650 8.17 14.67 3.28
CA ASP A 650 9.54 14.76 3.80
C ASP A 650 9.63 14.38 5.29
N VAL A 651 8.70 14.85 6.12
CA VAL A 651 8.64 14.51 7.55
C VAL A 651 8.46 13.02 7.83
N SER A 652 7.88 12.27 6.89
CA SER A 652 7.64 10.83 6.99
C SER A 652 8.85 10.01 6.54
N ILE A 653 9.66 10.53 5.62
CA ILE A 653 10.72 9.76 4.95
C ILE A 653 12.15 10.16 5.38
N ALA A 654 12.35 11.39 5.83
CA ALA A 654 13.61 11.91 6.35
C ALA A 654 13.82 11.53 7.82
N ALA A 655 13.82 10.23 8.11
CA ALA A 655 13.53 9.70 9.45
C ALA A 655 14.75 9.28 10.28
N ARG A 656 15.99 9.63 9.93
CA ARG A 656 17.19 9.20 10.69
C ARG A 656 17.07 9.56 12.17
N ASP A 657 16.62 10.76 12.47
CA ASP A 657 16.52 11.23 13.85
C ASP A 657 15.44 10.48 14.64
N GLN A 658 14.34 10.10 13.99
CA GLN A 658 13.32 9.24 14.59
C GLN A 658 13.86 7.82 14.83
N LEU A 659 14.51 7.24 13.83
CA LEU A 659 15.05 5.88 13.90
C LEU A 659 16.21 5.72 14.89
N THR A 660 16.82 6.82 15.35
CA THR A 660 17.98 6.81 16.25
C THR A 660 17.66 7.37 17.64
N GLN A 661 16.40 7.49 18.04
CA GLN A 661 16.03 8.07 19.33
C GLN A 661 16.66 7.37 20.55
N GLY A 662 16.87 6.06 20.48
CA GLY A 662 17.55 5.28 21.53
C GLY A 662 19.08 5.25 21.45
N TRP A 663 19.69 5.89 20.45
CA TRP A 663 21.12 5.82 20.21
C TRP A 663 21.86 6.92 20.97
N SER A 664 23.13 6.69 21.31
CA SER A 664 23.98 7.77 21.80
C SER A 664 24.25 8.77 20.67
N GLU A 665 24.52 10.04 21.00
CA GLU A 665 24.90 11.05 20.00
C GLU A 665 26.15 10.64 19.21
N GLU A 666 27.07 9.90 19.83
CA GLU A 666 28.26 9.35 19.18
C GLU A 666 27.88 8.26 18.16
N ASP A 667 27.04 7.30 18.54
CA ASP A 667 26.56 6.27 17.62
C ASP A 667 25.79 6.89 16.46
N LYS A 668 24.89 7.82 16.75
CA LYS A 668 24.13 8.54 15.72
C LYS A 668 25.07 9.26 14.75
N ALA A 669 26.10 9.93 15.24
CA ALA A 669 27.05 10.68 14.40
C ALA A 669 27.97 9.77 13.56
N THR A 670 28.31 8.58 14.06
CA THR A 670 29.34 7.71 13.45
C THR A 670 28.78 6.52 12.67
N ARG A 671 27.56 6.08 13.00
CA ARG A 671 26.92 4.86 12.49
C ARG A 671 25.60 5.13 11.77
N SER A 672 25.14 6.37 11.67
CA SER A 672 23.93 6.71 10.92
C SER A 672 24.16 7.80 9.88
N LYS A 673 23.52 7.65 8.71
CA LYS A 673 23.59 8.60 7.59
C LYS A 673 22.20 8.87 7.05
N GLN A 674 21.97 10.09 6.56
CA GLN A 674 20.75 10.46 5.84
C GLN A 674 21.10 11.27 4.60
N ASP A 675 20.61 10.83 3.44
CA ASP A 675 20.78 11.51 2.17
C ASP A 675 19.41 11.76 1.50
N GLY A 676 19.15 13.02 1.14
CA GLY A 676 18.09 13.37 0.22
C GLY A 676 18.58 13.30 -1.23
N VAL A 677 17.78 12.72 -2.13
CA VAL A 677 18.10 12.59 -3.55
C VAL A 677 17.01 13.23 -4.42
N PRO A 678 17.35 13.81 -5.59
CA PRO A 678 16.41 14.53 -6.44
C PRO A 678 15.55 13.59 -7.28
N HIS A 679 14.83 12.70 -6.60
CA HIS A 679 13.92 11.70 -7.14
C HIS A 679 12.62 11.74 -6.34
N GLY A 680 11.52 11.33 -6.96
CA GLY A 680 10.25 11.05 -6.29
C GLY A 680 10.34 9.82 -5.39
N HIS A 681 9.37 9.67 -4.48
CA HIS A 681 9.33 8.57 -3.51
C HIS A 681 9.51 7.19 -4.17
N LEU A 682 8.75 6.96 -5.25
CA LEU A 682 8.75 5.67 -5.95
C LEU A 682 9.96 5.50 -6.89
N GLU A 683 10.65 6.58 -7.23
CA GLU A 683 11.86 6.54 -8.05
C GLU A 683 13.09 6.13 -7.24
N VAL A 684 13.13 6.44 -5.94
CA VAL A 684 14.28 6.13 -5.07
C VAL A 684 14.63 4.63 -5.08
N GLY A 685 13.62 3.75 -5.07
CA GLY A 685 13.85 2.31 -5.09
C GLY A 685 14.40 1.78 -6.41
N VAL A 686 14.26 2.54 -7.49
CA VAL A 686 14.48 2.06 -8.86
C VAL A 686 15.57 2.82 -9.63
N SER A 687 16.12 3.87 -9.03
CA SER A 687 17.11 4.75 -9.66
C SER A 687 18.55 4.22 -9.49
N PRO A 688 19.30 4.01 -10.59
CA PRO A 688 20.70 3.59 -10.51
C PRO A 688 21.61 4.52 -9.70
N GLU A 689 21.34 5.84 -9.72
CA GLU A 689 22.08 6.80 -8.90
C GLU A 689 21.96 6.48 -7.41
N VAL A 690 20.76 6.09 -6.97
CA VAL A 690 20.50 5.70 -5.58
C VAL A 690 21.22 4.39 -5.26
N TRP A 691 21.16 3.41 -6.16
CA TRP A 691 21.87 2.14 -5.99
C TRP A 691 23.38 2.34 -5.84
N SER A 692 24.00 3.22 -6.64
CA SER A 692 25.42 3.56 -6.50
C SER A 692 25.74 4.12 -5.12
N ARG A 693 24.90 5.02 -4.57
CA ARG A 693 25.10 5.56 -3.21
C ARG A 693 25.00 4.49 -2.14
N ILE A 694 24.12 3.50 -2.31
CA ILE A 694 23.97 2.38 -1.38
C ILE A 694 25.21 1.47 -1.44
N LEU A 695 25.69 1.14 -2.65
CA LEU A 695 26.90 0.35 -2.85
C LEU A 695 28.13 1.03 -2.25
N ASP A 696 28.28 2.35 -2.44
CA ASP A 696 29.34 3.15 -1.83
C ASP A 696 29.27 3.09 -0.30
N HIS A 697 28.07 3.15 0.27
CA HIS A 697 27.87 3.03 1.71
C HIS A 697 28.25 1.63 2.22
N PHE A 698 27.83 0.57 1.54
CA PHE A 698 28.21 -0.81 1.90
C PHE A 698 29.72 -1.05 1.84
N ALA A 699 30.44 -0.38 0.93
CA ALA A 699 31.89 -0.45 0.83
C ALA A 699 32.61 0.38 1.91
N ALA A 700 31.97 1.42 2.44
CA ALA A 700 32.52 2.29 3.48
C ALA A 700 32.33 1.76 4.90
N VAL A 701 31.33 0.90 5.12
CA VAL A 701 31.03 0.27 6.42
C VAL A 701 31.92 -0.96 6.63
N PRO A 702 32.57 -1.12 7.80
CA PRO A 702 33.48 -2.23 8.10
C PRO A 702 32.90 -3.64 7.96
#